data_AF-A0A8D1IPG4-F1
#
_entry.id   AF-A0A8D1IPG4-F1
#
_cell.length_a   1.000
_cell.length_b   1.000
_cell.length_c   1.000
_cell.angle_alpha   90.00
_cell.angle_beta   90.00
_cell.angle_gamma   90.00
#
_symmetry.space_group_name_H-M   'P 1'
#
loop_
_entity.id
_entity.type
_entity.pdbx_description
1 polymer ?
#
loop_
_entity_poly.entity_id
_entity_poly.type
_entity_poly.pdbx_seq_one_letter_code
_entity_poly.pdbx_strand_id
1 'polypeptide(L)'
;MAKRTFSTFETFLIFLLVMMTGVTVALLSLLFITSGTIENNKGNFFVMETPKMSQGLSSPEFSSCTCGIGDPQARGPMGAVAVATPAEPQRELWELFSSVHVEVARPDCTFRYMEVPKMGYGKTGQNAQGILTRLYSRAFIMAEPDGSNRVVFVSIEIGMVSQRLRLEVLNRLQSKYGSLYRRDNVILSGTHTHSGPAGYFQYTTFVLASEGFSNRTFEYMVNGIMKSIEIAHTNMKPGKIFINKGNVDGAQINRSPTSYLWNPLSERARYSSNTDKEMLLLKMVDLNGDDLGLISWFAIHPVSMNNSNHLVNSDNMGYASYLFEQEKNKGYLPGQGPYVAAFASSNLGDVSPNTLGPSCINTGESCDNANSTCPIGGPSMCIAMGPGQDMFNSTQIIGRIIYEKAKELYASASQEVTGPLASAHQWVNMTDVTVWLNSTHTGKTCKPALGYSFAAGTIDGFGSLNFTQGTTVGDPFWDSLRDQILGKPSEEIKECQKPKPILLHTGELSKPNPWHPDIVDVQIITLGFFAIAAVPGEFTTMSGRRFREAIQEEFATYGMPNMTVVVSGLCNVYTHYITTYEEYQAQRYEAASTIYGPHTLSAYIQLFKVLAKAIATGTVANLSTGPEPPFFKQLINTLIPDIVDRAPTGKHFGDVLQPANPTYRMGEVVEVVFVGANPKNSAEILTHQTFLTVEKYEATSATWQIVHNDASWETRFYWHKGLLGYSNTTIQWHIPDSAQPGIYRIRYFGHSRKQDLLKAAVIVSFESTSSTFEVVTAL
;
A
#
# COMPACT_ATOMS: atom_id res chain seq x y z
N MET A 1 38.82 0.05 42.99
CA MET A 1 37.45 0.00 42.45
C MET A 1 37.30 1.05 41.37
N ALA A 2 37.34 0.65 40.10
CA ALA A 2 37.12 1.58 39.00
C ALA A 2 35.62 1.93 38.92
N LYS A 3 35.29 3.22 39.00
CA LYS A 3 33.92 3.71 38.72
C LYS A 3 33.63 3.45 37.25
N ARG A 4 32.83 2.42 36.97
CA ARG A 4 32.27 2.20 35.63
C ARG A 4 31.20 3.26 35.41
N THR A 5 31.46 4.21 34.52
CA THR A 5 30.44 5.13 34.00
C THR A 5 29.64 4.41 32.93
N PHE A 6 28.34 4.24 33.15
CA PHE A 6 27.43 3.69 32.15
C PHE A 6 27.34 4.63 30.96
N SER A 7 27.27 4.06 29.76
CA SER A 7 26.93 4.83 28.55
C SER A 7 25.51 5.38 28.65
N THR A 8 25.19 6.41 27.87
CA THR A 8 23.85 6.99 27.79
C THR A 8 22.80 5.94 27.39
N PHE A 9 23.19 4.96 26.57
CA PHE A 9 22.34 3.86 26.15
C PHE A 9 22.09 2.85 27.29
N GLU A 10 23.11 2.49 28.06
CA GLU A 10 22.95 1.62 29.23
C GLU A 10 22.09 2.28 30.31
N THR A 11 22.26 3.59 30.53
CA THR A 11 21.41 4.35 31.45
C THR A 11 19.95 4.36 30.98
N PHE A 12 19.71 4.49 29.67
CA PHE A 12 18.37 4.44 29.07
C PHE A 12 17.73 3.04 29.20
N LEU A 13 18.50 1.97 28.98
CA LEU A 13 18.02 0.59 29.16
C LEU A 13 17.71 0.26 30.63
N ILE A 14 18.55 0.72 31.56
CA ILE A 14 18.31 0.57 33.00
C ILE A 14 17.04 1.35 33.41
N PHE A 15 16.85 2.55 32.88
CA PHE A 15 15.65 3.35 33.13
C PHE A 15 14.38 2.66 32.60
N LEU A 16 14.40 2.12 31.38
CA LEU A 16 13.28 1.36 30.82
C LEU A 16 12.97 0.10 31.64
N LEU A 17 13.99 -0.62 32.10
CA LEU A 17 13.81 -1.80 32.96
C LEU A 17 13.13 -1.43 34.29
N VAL A 18 13.57 -0.34 34.92
CA VAL A 18 12.97 0.15 36.18
C VAL A 18 11.53 0.60 35.97
N MET A 19 11.24 1.30 34.86
CA MET A 19 9.89 1.72 34.49
C MET A 19 8.96 0.53 34.24
N MET A 20 9.41 -0.47 33.48
CA MET A 20 8.63 -1.68 33.22
C MET A 20 8.35 -2.47 34.51
N THR A 21 9.34 -2.54 35.40
CA THR A 21 9.16 -3.18 36.72
C THR A 21 8.15 -2.41 37.56
N GLY A 22 8.22 -1.06 37.58
CA GLY A 22 7.27 -0.21 38.28
C GLY A 22 5.83 -0.35 37.77
N VAL A 23 5.64 -0.40 36.45
CA VAL A 23 4.32 -0.62 35.82
C VAL A 23 3.79 -2.02 36.15
N THR A 24 4.65 -3.05 36.13
CA THR A 24 4.26 -4.42 36.47
C THR A 24 3.82 -4.53 37.93
N VAL A 25 4.55 -3.89 38.86
CA VAL A 25 4.16 -3.84 40.28
C VAL A 25 2.84 -3.09 40.46
N ALA A 26 2.65 -1.94 39.79
CA ALA A 26 1.42 -1.17 39.87
C ALA A 26 0.20 -1.95 39.33
N LEU A 27 0.37 -2.68 38.22
CA LEU A 27 -0.68 -3.53 37.65
C LEU A 27 -1.02 -4.69 38.58
N LEU A 28 -0.02 -5.35 39.18
CA LEU A 28 -0.25 -6.41 40.17
C LEU A 28 -0.97 -5.86 41.41
N SER A 29 -0.58 -4.68 41.92
CA SER A 29 -1.28 -4.02 43.04
C SER A 29 -2.73 -3.68 42.69
N LEU A 30 -3.00 -3.19 41.49
CA LEU A 30 -4.36 -2.88 41.03
C LEU A 30 -5.23 -4.13 40.97
N LEU A 31 -4.67 -5.25 40.50
CA LEU A 31 -5.35 -6.55 40.39
C LEU A 31 -5.74 -7.13 41.75
N PHE A 32 -4.93 -6.88 42.79
CA PHE A 32 -5.24 -7.23 44.18
C PHE A 32 -6.33 -6.33 44.79
N ILE A 33 -6.39 -5.05 44.42
CA ILE A 33 -7.41 -4.11 44.91
C ILE A 33 -8.78 -4.41 44.27
N THR A 34 -8.82 -4.70 42.97
CA THR A 34 -10.08 -4.97 42.25
C THR A 34 -10.67 -6.35 42.55
N SER A 35 -9.86 -7.31 43.00
CA SER A 35 -10.36 -8.64 43.40
C SER A 35 -10.99 -8.66 44.80
N GLY A 36 -10.86 -7.57 45.59
CA GLY A 36 -11.37 -7.48 46.96
C GLY A 36 -12.74 -6.81 47.13
N THR A 37 -13.42 -6.43 46.05
CA THR A 37 -14.63 -5.56 46.13
C THR A 37 -15.92 -6.15 45.50
N ILE A 38 -15.99 -7.46 45.30
CA ILE A 38 -17.22 -8.13 44.82
C ILE A 38 -17.72 -9.10 45.89
N GLU A 39 -18.38 -8.57 46.93
CA GLU A 39 -19.40 -9.29 47.70
C GLU A 39 -20.35 -8.29 48.40
N ASN A 40 -21.66 -8.53 48.28
CA ASN A 40 -22.82 -7.76 48.76
C ASN A 40 -23.18 -6.47 47.97
N ASN A 41 -24.42 -6.19 47.53
CA ASN A 41 -25.73 -6.69 47.92
C ASN A 41 -26.80 -6.53 46.80
N LYS A 42 -27.79 -7.44 46.79
CA LYS A 42 -29.05 -7.39 46.00
C LYS A 42 -30.08 -6.45 46.65
N GLY A 43 -31.00 -5.88 45.86
CA GLY A 43 -32.28 -5.35 46.38
C GLY A 43 -33.13 -4.53 45.38
N ASN A 44 -34.24 -5.12 44.93
CA ASN A 44 -35.34 -4.59 44.11
C ASN A 44 -35.93 -3.23 44.56
N PHE A 45 -36.56 -2.46 43.64
CA PHE A 45 -38.03 -2.24 43.62
C PHE A 45 -38.54 -1.47 42.37
N PHE A 46 -39.79 -1.78 42.01
CA PHE A 46 -40.59 -1.41 40.82
C PHE A 46 -41.40 -0.10 40.97
N VAL A 47 -42.12 0.25 39.88
CA VAL A 47 -43.38 1.06 39.71
C VAL A 47 -43.13 2.38 38.95
N MET A 48 -43.42 2.53 37.65
CA MET A 48 -44.69 2.56 36.86
C MET A 48 -45.52 3.84 37.06
N GLU A 49 -45.61 4.70 36.03
CA GLU A 49 -46.87 5.31 35.53
C GLU A 49 -46.64 6.21 34.28
N THR A 50 -47.59 6.10 33.34
CA THR A 50 -47.74 6.83 32.06
C THR A 50 -48.85 7.90 32.17
N PRO A 51 -49.38 8.48 31.07
CA PRO A 51 -48.95 9.67 30.32
C PRO A 51 -50.00 10.82 30.37
N LYS A 52 -49.73 11.99 29.77
CA LYS A 52 -50.82 12.86 29.26
C LYS A 52 -50.40 13.87 28.19
N MET A 53 -51.36 14.04 27.30
CA MET A 53 -51.50 14.71 26.00
C MET A 53 -51.85 16.21 26.14
N SER A 54 -51.46 17.08 25.18
CA SER A 54 -52.38 17.95 24.39
C SER A 54 -51.72 19.17 23.69
N GLN A 55 -51.93 19.23 22.35
CA GLN A 55 -52.47 20.33 21.51
C GLN A 55 -51.82 21.72 21.32
N GLY A 56 -51.92 22.20 20.06
CA GLY A 56 -52.10 23.62 19.67
C GLY A 56 -51.06 24.15 18.66
N LEU A 57 -51.22 23.99 17.34
CA LEU A 57 -51.92 24.86 16.35
C LEU A 57 -51.32 26.27 16.11
N SER A 58 -51.03 26.57 14.83
CA SER A 58 -51.23 27.82 14.07
C SER A 58 -50.01 28.46 13.35
N SER A 59 -50.11 28.49 12.02
CA SER A 59 -49.54 29.43 11.02
C SER A 59 -50.40 30.74 10.99
N PRO A 60 -50.19 31.79 10.15
CA PRO A 60 -49.51 31.85 8.83
C PRO A 60 -48.82 33.21 8.46
N GLU A 61 -48.57 33.41 7.16
CA GLU A 61 -48.35 34.67 6.39
C GLU A 61 -46.88 35.11 6.16
N PHE A 62 -46.41 35.64 5.02
CA PHE A 62 -46.93 35.97 3.66
C PHE A 62 -45.73 36.32 2.73
N SER A 63 -46.03 36.54 1.44
CA SER A 63 -45.28 37.32 0.40
C SER A 63 -44.22 36.59 -0.45
N SER A 64 -43.98 36.91 -1.73
CA SER A 64 -44.74 37.55 -2.83
C SER A 64 -43.87 37.45 -4.10
N CYS A 65 -44.52 37.46 -5.28
CA CYS A 65 -43.95 37.45 -6.62
C CYS A 65 -42.92 38.57 -6.93
N THR A 66 -42.01 38.36 -7.89
CA THR A 66 -42.06 38.97 -9.25
C THR A 66 -40.79 38.70 -10.07
N CYS A 67 -40.99 38.45 -11.37
CA CYS A 67 -39.97 38.38 -12.41
C CYS A 67 -39.77 39.75 -13.07
N GLY A 68 -38.58 40.01 -13.61
CA GLY A 68 -38.38 41.08 -14.59
C GLY A 68 -36.94 41.35 -15.03
N ILE A 69 -36.75 41.28 -16.37
CA ILE A 69 -35.86 42.11 -17.21
C ILE A 69 -34.38 41.67 -17.24
N GLY A 70 -33.67 41.58 -18.37
CA GLY A 70 -33.92 41.95 -19.76
C GLY A 70 -32.70 41.63 -20.65
N ASP A 71 -32.86 41.82 -21.95
CA ASP A 71 -31.83 41.78 -23.01
C ASP A 71 -31.61 43.22 -23.53
N PRO A 72 -30.46 43.57 -24.13
CA PRO A 72 -30.51 43.72 -25.60
C PRO A 72 -29.21 43.40 -26.40
N GLN A 73 -29.49 42.95 -27.64
CA GLN A 73 -28.69 42.84 -28.88
C GLN A 73 -27.53 43.83 -29.14
N ALA A 74 -26.51 43.37 -29.89
CA ALA A 74 -26.11 43.95 -31.20
C ALA A 74 -25.04 43.14 -32.00
N ARG A 75 -25.17 43.18 -33.35
CA ARG A 75 -24.18 43.04 -34.47
C ARG A 75 -24.00 41.68 -35.20
N GLY A 76 -24.61 41.58 -36.39
CA GLY A 76 -23.96 41.74 -37.73
C GLY A 76 -23.09 40.60 -38.35
N PRO A 77 -23.06 40.43 -39.70
CA PRO A 77 -22.92 39.12 -40.36
C PRO A 77 -21.70 38.90 -41.31
N MET A 78 -21.48 37.61 -41.63
CA MET A 78 -20.90 36.96 -42.85
C MET A 78 -19.57 37.41 -43.50
N GLY A 79 -18.67 36.42 -43.66
CA GLY A 79 -18.11 36.04 -44.97
C GLY A 79 -16.62 36.29 -45.21
N ALA A 80 -15.84 35.22 -45.45
CA ALA A 80 -15.06 35.00 -46.68
C ALA A 80 -14.08 33.81 -46.57
N VAL A 81 -14.03 33.06 -47.67
CA VAL A 81 -13.17 31.93 -48.00
C VAL A 81 -11.84 32.44 -48.60
N ALA A 82 -10.72 31.77 -48.29
CA ALA A 82 -9.47 31.82 -49.06
C ALA A 82 -8.77 30.44 -48.92
N VAL A 83 -8.97 29.52 -49.86
CA VAL A 83 -8.08 29.19 -51.00
C VAL A 83 -6.66 28.81 -50.57
N ALA A 84 -6.42 27.50 -50.69
CA ALA A 84 -5.14 26.82 -50.57
C ALA A 84 -4.21 27.14 -51.75
N THR A 85 -2.90 27.12 -51.49
CA THR A 85 -1.86 26.90 -52.50
C THR A 85 -0.96 25.73 -52.04
N PRO A 86 -0.49 24.88 -52.97
CA PRO A 86 0.08 23.57 -52.64
C PRO A 86 1.58 23.68 -52.32
N ALA A 87 1.99 23.13 -51.18
CA ALA A 87 3.39 22.79 -50.89
C ALA A 87 3.55 21.27 -50.95
N GLU A 88 4.67 20.85 -51.54
CA GLU A 88 5.02 19.50 -51.98
C GLU A 88 4.78 18.36 -50.96
N PRO A 89 4.43 17.14 -51.42
CA PRO A 89 4.24 15.98 -50.55
C PRO A 89 5.59 15.38 -50.18
N GLN A 90 6.16 15.84 -49.07
CA GLN A 90 7.21 15.11 -48.36
C GLN A 90 6.85 15.01 -46.88
N ARG A 91 5.69 14.42 -46.59
CA ARG A 91 5.23 14.12 -45.23
C ARG A 91 4.37 12.87 -45.09
N GLU A 92 4.39 11.98 -46.07
CA GLU A 92 3.72 10.67 -46.00
C GLU A 92 4.76 9.56 -45.91
N LEU A 93 5.38 9.40 -44.73
CA LEU A 93 6.14 8.17 -44.39
C LEU A 93 6.23 7.92 -42.87
N TRP A 94 5.42 8.61 -42.05
CA TRP A 94 5.35 8.39 -40.59
C TRP A 94 4.11 7.60 -40.12
N GLU A 95 3.29 7.10 -41.04
CA GLU A 95 2.09 6.31 -40.71
C GLU A 95 2.26 4.78 -40.81
N LEU A 96 3.46 4.27 -41.10
CA LEU A 96 3.69 2.83 -41.08
C LEU A 96 4.58 2.45 -39.89
N PHE A 97 3.94 1.75 -38.94
CA PHE A 97 4.46 1.07 -37.74
C PHE A 97 4.49 1.88 -36.43
N SER A 98 3.31 2.20 -35.90
CA SER A 98 3.11 2.73 -34.53
C SER A 98 3.14 1.63 -33.43
N SER A 99 3.76 0.48 -33.68
CA SER A 99 3.78 -0.62 -32.71
C SER A 99 4.84 -0.39 -31.63
N VAL A 100 4.40 -0.25 -30.38
CA VAL A 100 5.27 -0.25 -29.20
C VAL A 100 5.64 -1.70 -28.91
N HIS A 101 6.89 -1.98 -28.54
CA HIS A 101 7.19 -3.28 -27.95
C HIS A 101 6.69 -3.27 -26.51
N VAL A 102 5.73 -4.13 -26.20
CA VAL A 102 5.10 -4.25 -24.89
C VAL A 102 5.30 -5.66 -24.39
N GLU A 103 5.74 -5.81 -23.14
CA GLU A 103 5.64 -7.10 -22.46
C GLU A 103 5.56 -6.92 -20.95
N VAL A 104 4.98 -7.94 -20.33
CA VAL A 104 4.66 -8.00 -18.93
C VAL A 104 5.34 -9.19 -18.26
N ALA A 105 5.61 -9.06 -16.97
CA ALA A 105 6.17 -10.16 -16.20
C ALA A 105 5.75 -10.14 -14.74
N ARG A 106 5.61 -11.34 -14.16
CA ARG A 106 5.25 -11.55 -12.75
C ARG A 106 6.06 -12.71 -12.13
N PRO A 107 7.21 -12.44 -11.52
CA PRO A 107 7.80 -13.33 -10.53
C PRO A 107 7.27 -13.05 -9.13
N ASP A 108 7.36 -14.10 -8.31
CA ASP A 108 7.15 -14.06 -6.86
C ASP A 108 8.13 -13.05 -6.21
N CYS A 109 7.60 -12.06 -5.48
CA CYS A 109 8.36 -11.21 -4.57
C CYS A 109 7.95 -11.42 -3.10
N THR A 110 7.18 -12.48 -2.81
CA THR A 110 6.76 -12.88 -1.47
C THR A 110 7.94 -13.36 -0.67
N PHE A 111 8.25 -12.57 0.33
CA PHE A 111 9.13 -13.01 1.37
C PHE A 111 8.48 -14.14 2.19
N ARG A 112 9.22 -15.23 2.36
CA ARG A 112 8.78 -16.49 3.00
C ARG A 112 9.11 -16.58 4.48
N TYR A 113 9.29 -15.42 5.10
CA TYR A 113 9.87 -15.33 6.44
C TYR A 113 8.78 -15.02 7.45
N MET A 114 8.78 -15.81 8.51
CA MET A 114 7.90 -15.62 9.66
C MET A 114 8.70 -14.99 10.80
N GLU A 115 7.99 -14.43 11.77
CA GLU A 115 8.54 -13.69 12.93
C GLU A 115 9.08 -12.29 12.62
N VAL A 116 8.86 -11.76 11.42
CA VAL A 116 9.14 -10.34 11.10
C VAL A 116 7.87 -9.50 11.26
N PRO A 117 7.96 -8.29 11.84
CA PRO A 117 6.85 -7.35 11.87
C PRO A 117 6.30 -7.09 10.47
N LYS A 118 4.98 -6.92 10.36
CA LYS A 118 4.38 -6.47 9.10
C LYS A 118 4.49 -4.96 8.95
N MET A 119 4.69 -4.49 7.72
CA MET A 119 4.80 -3.08 7.39
C MET A 119 3.44 -2.48 7.12
N GLY A 120 3.19 -1.27 7.65
CA GLY A 120 1.93 -0.53 7.45
C GLY A 120 1.41 0.03 8.75
N TYR A 121 0.70 -0.79 9.53
CA TYR A 121 0.00 -0.36 10.75
C TYR A 121 0.89 0.11 11.91
N GLY A 122 2.20 -0.20 11.89
CA GLY A 122 3.12 0.21 12.97
C GLY A 122 2.75 -0.39 14.34
N LYS A 123 2.20 -1.62 14.36
CA LYS A 123 1.75 -2.29 15.58
C LYS A 123 2.79 -3.27 16.10
N THR A 124 3.21 -3.05 17.35
CA THR A 124 3.97 -4.04 18.11
C THR A 124 3.19 -5.35 18.21
N GLY A 125 3.87 -6.47 17.95
CA GLY A 125 3.27 -7.81 18.02
C GLY A 125 2.58 -8.26 16.73
N GLN A 126 2.42 -7.40 15.72
CA GLN A 126 1.85 -7.78 14.42
C GLN A 126 2.90 -8.48 13.52
N ASN A 127 3.38 -9.63 13.99
CA ASN A 127 4.40 -10.40 13.28
C ASN A 127 3.77 -11.36 12.27
N ALA A 128 4.48 -11.64 11.17
CA ALA A 128 4.09 -12.67 10.22
C ALA A 128 4.15 -14.06 10.87
N GLN A 129 3.04 -14.80 10.83
CA GLN A 129 2.90 -16.16 11.36
C GLN A 129 2.34 -17.12 10.30
N GLY A 130 2.31 -16.70 9.04
CA GLY A 130 1.79 -17.52 7.97
C GLY A 130 1.67 -16.77 6.64
N ILE A 131 1.10 -17.43 5.65
CA ILE A 131 0.79 -16.86 4.33
C ILE A 131 -0.66 -17.20 3.95
N LEU A 132 -1.37 -16.19 3.44
CA LEU A 132 -2.68 -16.32 2.80
C LEU A 132 -2.53 -16.28 1.27
N THR A 133 -1.72 -15.35 0.77
CA THR A 133 -1.33 -15.32 -0.64
C THR A 133 0.07 -14.75 -0.78
N ARG A 134 0.70 -15.10 -1.90
CA ARG A 134 1.95 -14.53 -2.36
C ARG A 134 1.81 -13.05 -2.72
N LEU A 135 2.90 -12.31 -2.53
CA LEU A 135 3.21 -10.97 -2.98
C LEU A 135 4.00 -11.03 -4.31
N TYR A 136 3.66 -10.22 -5.29
CA TYR A 136 4.32 -10.22 -6.61
C TYR A 136 4.90 -8.85 -7.00
N SER A 137 5.98 -8.89 -7.79
CA SER A 137 6.46 -7.73 -8.55
C SER A 137 6.00 -7.89 -9.99
N ARG A 138 5.24 -6.91 -10.49
CA ARG A 138 4.69 -6.91 -11.85
C ARG A 138 5.35 -5.80 -12.66
N ALA A 139 6.18 -6.17 -13.62
CA ALA A 139 6.92 -5.23 -14.47
C ALA A 139 6.30 -5.14 -15.87
N PHE A 140 6.27 -3.91 -16.40
CA PHE A 140 5.75 -3.56 -17.71
C PHE A 140 6.83 -2.74 -18.43
N ILE A 141 7.30 -3.24 -19.58
CA ILE A 141 8.32 -2.57 -20.38
C ILE A 141 7.69 -2.14 -21.70
N MET A 142 7.80 -0.85 -21.99
CA MET A 142 7.38 -0.24 -23.25
C MET A 142 8.62 0.32 -23.94
N ALA A 143 8.73 0.13 -25.25
CA ALA A 143 9.82 0.68 -26.04
C ALA A 143 9.35 1.15 -27.41
N GLU A 144 10.07 2.11 -27.97
CA GLU A 144 9.86 2.57 -29.35
C GLU A 144 10.06 1.41 -30.35
N PRO A 145 9.57 1.55 -31.60
CA PRO A 145 9.68 0.49 -32.61
C PRO A 145 11.12 0.00 -32.87
N ASP A 146 12.12 0.88 -32.74
CA ASP A 146 13.54 0.55 -32.88
C ASP A 146 14.19 -0.06 -31.61
N GLY A 147 13.40 -0.23 -30.55
CA GLY A 147 13.83 -0.73 -29.26
C GLY A 147 14.52 0.30 -28.35
N SER A 148 14.62 1.56 -28.80
CA SER A 148 15.13 2.69 -28.03
C SER A 148 14.07 3.25 -27.06
N ASN A 149 14.47 4.28 -26.28
CA ASN A 149 13.61 5.00 -25.34
C ASN A 149 12.70 4.12 -24.49
N ARG A 150 13.26 3.02 -23.96
CA ARG A 150 12.51 2.10 -23.11
C ARG A 150 12.07 2.80 -21.84
N VAL A 151 10.88 2.47 -21.38
CA VAL A 151 10.36 2.89 -20.08
C VAL A 151 9.82 1.67 -19.33
N VAL A 152 9.97 1.69 -18.01
CA VAL A 152 9.61 0.58 -17.13
C VAL A 152 8.72 1.08 -16.02
N PHE A 153 7.55 0.48 -15.88
CA PHE A 153 6.69 0.63 -14.71
C PHE A 153 6.64 -0.69 -13.95
N VAL A 154 6.88 -0.67 -12.65
CA VAL A 154 6.79 -1.84 -11.78
C VAL A 154 5.80 -1.58 -10.65
N SER A 155 4.74 -2.38 -10.58
CA SER A 155 3.82 -2.42 -9.44
C SER A 155 4.22 -3.58 -8.52
N ILE A 156 4.44 -3.29 -7.25
CA ILE A 156 5.01 -4.23 -6.28
C ILE A 156 4.02 -4.38 -5.13
N GLU A 157 3.65 -5.62 -4.79
CA GLU A 157 2.79 -5.91 -3.65
C GLU A 157 3.55 -5.76 -2.32
N ILE A 158 3.80 -4.50 -1.96
CA ILE A 158 4.52 -4.07 -0.77
C ILE A 158 3.81 -2.86 -0.17
N GLY A 159 4.06 -2.58 1.12
CA GLY A 159 3.53 -1.39 1.78
C GLY A 159 4.01 -0.11 1.12
N MET A 160 5.30 0.02 0.84
CA MET A 160 5.88 1.20 0.17
C MET A 160 7.21 0.84 -0.48
N VAL A 161 7.61 1.55 -1.54
CA VAL A 161 8.98 1.46 -2.05
C VAL A 161 9.90 2.35 -1.23
N SER A 162 11.00 1.78 -0.71
CA SER A 162 12.01 2.53 0.05
C SER A 162 13.12 3.06 -0.86
N GLN A 163 13.75 4.18 -0.48
CA GLN A 163 14.87 4.75 -1.24
C GLN A 163 16.03 3.74 -1.38
N ARG A 164 16.29 2.96 -0.33
CA ARG A 164 17.29 1.90 -0.35
C ARG A 164 16.97 0.83 -1.40
N LEU A 165 15.71 0.40 -1.47
CA LEU A 165 15.24 -0.61 -2.41
C LEU A 165 15.39 -0.11 -3.85
N ARG A 166 14.98 1.13 -4.12
CA ARG A 166 15.14 1.75 -5.45
C ARG A 166 16.62 1.85 -5.86
N LEU A 167 17.48 2.38 -4.99
CA LEU A 167 18.89 2.57 -5.31
C LEU A 167 19.59 1.23 -5.60
N GLU A 168 19.30 0.19 -4.82
CA GLU A 168 19.88 -1.14 -5.04
C GLU A 168 19.38 -1.77 -6.35
N VAL A 169 18.08 -1.69 -6.65
CA VAL A 169 17.52 -2.17 -7.93
C VAL A 169 18.16 -1.43 -9.11
N LEU A 170 18.22 -0.10 -9.07
CA LEU A 170 18.84 0.69 -10.13
C LEU A 170 20.33 0.37 -10.32
N ASN A 171 21.07 0.14 -9.23
CA ASN A 171 22.47 -0.27 -9.28
C ASN A 171 22.65 -1.64 -9.96
N ARG A 172 21.78 -2.62 -9.64
CA ARG A 172 21.81 -3.94 -10.31
C ARG A 172 21.36 -3.88 -11.76
N LEU A 173 20.36 -3.05 -12.08
CA LEU A 173 19.94 -2.79 -13.46
C LEU A 173 21.07 -2.17 -14.27
N GLN A 174 21.78 -1.19 -13.72
CA GLN A 174 22.93 -0.57 -14.37
C GLN A 174 24.06 -1.58 -14.57
N SER A 175 24.35 -2.41 -13.56
CA SER A 175 25.38 -3.45 -13.65
C SER A 175 25.08 -4.50 -14.72
N LYS A 176 23.81 -4.86 -14.90
CA LYS A 176 23.38 -5.91 -15.84
C LYS A 176 23.09 -5.41 -17.26
N TYR A 177 22.48 -4.23 -17.37
CA TYR A 177 21.95 -3.69 -18.64
C TYR A 177 22.58 -2.34 -19.04
N GLY A 178 23.62 -1.89 -18.33
CA GLY A 178 24.32 -0.64 -18.65
C GLY A 178 23.40 0.58 -18.51
N SER A 179 23.29 1.35 -19.59
CA SER A 179 22.47 2.57 -19.62
C SER A 179 21.01 2.33 -20.06
N LEU A 180 20.59 1.07 -20.27
CA LEU A 180 19.26 0.77 -20.81
C LEU A 180 18.13 1.12 -19.83
N TYR A 181 18.30 0.76 -18.57
CA TYR A 181 17.34 1.00 -17.48
C TYR A 181 18.00 1.85 -16.41
N ARG A 182 17.49 3.06 -16.24
CA ARG A 182 18.08 4.16 -15.47
C ARG A 182 17.05 4.73 -14.50
N ARG A 183 17.50 5.65 -13.64
CA ARG A 183 16.63 6.36 -12.71
C ARG A 183 15.49 7.12 -13.39
N ASP A 184 15.73 7.63 -14.61
CA ASP A 184 14.78 8.46 -15.34
C ASP A 184 13.65 7.66 -15.99
N ASN A 185 13.91 6.44 -16.44
CA ASN A 185 12.94 5.63 -17.18
C ASN A 185 12.45 4.38 -16.42
N VAL A 186 12.73 4.26 -15.12
CA VAL A 186 12.22 3.19 -14.25
C VAL A 186 11.42 3.78 -13.08
N ILE A 187 10.13 3.45 -13.00
CA ILE A 187 9.26 3.73 -11.85
C ILE A 187 9.04 2.43 -11.07
N LEU A 188 9.25 2.48 -9.75
CA LEU A 188 8.88 1.41 -8.82
C LEU A 188 7.78 1.92 -7.90
N SER A 189 6.60 1.30 -7.92
CA SER A 189 5.42 1.70 -7.14
C SER A 189 4.95 0.57 -6.21
N GLY A 190 4.66 0.89 -4.95
CA GLY A 190 4.03 -0.06 -4.01
C GLY A 190 2.51 -0.04 -4.13
N THR A 191 1.86 -1.20 -4.10
CA THR A 191 0.39 -1.28 -4.05
C THR A 191 -0.19 -0.71 -2.76
N HIS A 192 0.63 -0.66 -1.70
CA HIS A 192 0.28 -0.25 -0.34
C HIS A 192 -0.42 -1.31 0.52
N THR A 193 -0.12 -2.60 0.32
CA THR A 193 -0.59 -3.64 1.28
C THR A 193 0.03 -3.46 2.66
N HIS A 194 -0.82 -3.47 3.70
CA HIS A 194 -0.40 -3.46 5.13
C HIS A 194 -0.15 -4.87 5.68
N SER A 195 -0.10 -5.88 4.81
CA SER A 195 0.13 -7.28 5.15
C SER A 195 1.42 -7.85 4.57
N GLY A 196 2.33 -7.00 4.10
CA GLY A 196 3.69 -7.38 3.71
C GLY A 196 4.69 -7.34 4.89
N PRO A 197 5.78 -8.11 4.85
CA PRO A 197 6.82 -8.08 5.88
C PRO A 197 7.68 -6.81 5.80
N ALA A 198 8.11 -6.29 6.95
CA ALA A 198 8.91 -5.08 7.10
C ALA A 198 10.43 -5.32 6.97
N GLY A 199 11.22 -4.31 7.32
CA GLY A 199 12.68 -4.44 7.47
C GLY A 199 13.50 -4.16 6.21
N TYR A 200 12.98 -3.38 5.26
CA TYR A 200 13.63 -3.07 3.98
C TYR A 200 13.93 -1.57 3.77
N PHE A 201 13.89 -0.78 4.85
CA PHE A 201 14.17 0.67 4.84
C PHE A 201 15.58 0.98 5.35
N GLN A 202 16.09 2.17 5.00
CA GLN A 202 17.34 2.71 5.54
C GLN A 202 17.14 3.86 6.55
N TYR A 203 16.07 4.63 6.41
CA TYR A 203 15.79 5.77 7.28
C TYR A 203 15.28 5.32 8.65
N THR A 204 15.79 5.94 9.72
CA THR A 204 15.66 5.43 11.09
C THR A 204 14.20 5.27 11.53
N THR A 205 13.28 6.16 11.14
CA THR A 205 11.85 6.04 11.51
C THR A 205 11.28 4.68 11.10
N PHE A 206 11.52 4.26 9.86
CA PHE A 206 10.98 3.01 9.33
C PHE A 206 11.78 1.79 9.79
N VAL A 207 13.07 1.94 10.08
CA VAL A 207 13.87 0.89 10.71
C VAL A 207 13.34 0.59 12.12
N LEU A 208 12.99 1.61 12.90
CA LEU A 208 12.38 1.44 14.22
C LEU A 208 11.00 0.77 14.12
N ALA A 209 10.15 1.21 13.18
CA ALA A 209 8.85 0.58 12.94
C ALA A 209 8.96 -0.89 12.48
N SER A 210 10.06 -1.23 11.79
CA SER A 210 10.37 -2.59 11.33
C SER A 210 11.07 -3.45 12.39
N GLU A 211 11.36 -2.89 13.57
CA GLU A 211 12.21 -3.51 14.60
C GLU A 211 13.62 -3.92 14.10
N GLY A 212 14.12 -3.19 13.10
CA GLY A 212 15.41 -3.38 12.46
C GLY A 212 15.36 -3.57 10.95
N PHE A 213 16.54 -3.71 10.34
CA PHE A 213 16.73 -4.07 8.95
C PHE A 213 16.93 -5.59 8.82
N SER A 214 16.21 -6.20 7.88
CA SER A 214 16.33 -7.60 7.51
C SER A 214 16.92 -7.70 6.10
N ASN A 215 18.22 -8.03 6.04
CA ASN A 215 18.90 -8.19 4.76
C ASN A 215 18.27 -9.30 3.90
N ARG A 216 17.73 -10.35 4.54
CA ARG A 216 17.02 -11.44 3.85
C ARG A 216 15.74 -10.93 3.17
N THR A 217 14.95 -10.10 3.85
CA THR A 217 13.74 -9.48 3.26
C THR A 217 14.12 -8.62 2.07
N PHE A 218 15.10 -7.75 2.30
CA PHE A 218 15.56 -6.78 1.34
C PHE A 218 16.08 -7.44 0.05
N GLU A 219 16.98 -8.43 0.16
CA GLU A 219 17.53 -9.13 -0.99
C GLU A 219 16.46 -9.91 -1.77
N TYR A 220 15.48 -10.53 -1.09
CA TYR A 220 14.38 -11.21 -1.78
C TYR A 220 13.53 -10.23 -2.59
N MET A 221 13.21 -9.07 -2.03
CA MET A 221 12.47 -8.02 -2.73
C MET A 221 13.25 -7.50 -3.94
N VAL A 222 14.55 -7.19 -3.78
CA VAL A 222 15.42 -6.75 -4.88
C VAL A 222 15.47 -7.81 -5.98
N ASN A 223 15.68 -9.07 -5.64
CA ASN A 223 15.77 -10.17 -6.61
C ASN A 223 14.43 -10.40 -7.34
N GLY A 224 13.30 -10.33 -6.64
CA GLY A 224 11.97 -10.41 -7.25
C GLY A 224 11.73 -9.30 -8.27
N ILE A 225 12.10 -8.05 -7.93
CA ILE A 225 11.98 -6.90 -8.84
C ILE A 225 12.94 -7.03 -10.03
N MET A 226 14.20 -7.42 -9.79
CA MET A 226 15.15 -7.67 -10.87
C MET A 226 14.67 -8.77 -11.82
N LYS A 227 14.07 -9.83 -11.27
CA LYS A 227 13.55 -10.93 -12.06
C LYS A 227 12.33 -10.53 -12.89
N SER A 228 11.49 -9.61 -12.39
CA SER A 228 10.28 -9.19 -13.11
C SER A 228 10.68 -8.40 -14.33
N ILE A 229 11.61 -7.46 -14.15
CA ILE A 229 12.18 -6.68 -15.24
C ILE A 229 12.92 -7.58 -16.24
N GLU A 230 13.67 -8.59 -15.79
CA GLU A 230 14.33 -9.54 -16.68
C GLU A 230 13.36 -10.35 -17.54
N ILE A 231 12.29 -10.90 -16.94
CA ILE A 231 11.29 -11.67 -17.69
C ILE A 231 10.58 -10.75 -18.71
N ALA A 232 10.21 -9.52 -18.31
CA ALA A 232 9.57 -8.58 -19.22
C ALA A 232 10.54 -8.15 -20.35
N HIS A 233 11.81 -7.96 -20.04
CA HIS A 233 12.85 -7.62 -21.03
C HIS A 233 13.05 -8.71 -22.07
N THR A 234 13.11 -9.98 -21.62
CA THR A 234 13.42 -11.12 -22.49
C THR A 234 12.23 -11.58 -23.34
N ASN A 235 11.01 -11.19 -22.96
CA ASN A 235 9.80 -11.59 -23.66
C ASN A 235 9.16 -10.46 -24.49
N MET A 236 9.82 -9.31 -24.70
CA MET A 236 9.27 -8.16 -25.43
C MET A 236 8.62 -8.52 -26.78
N LYS A 237 7.37 -8.11 -27.01
CA LYS A 237 6.64 -8.33 -28.26
C LYS A 237 6.12 -7.03 -28.87
N PRO A 238 6.08 -6.91 -30.20
CA PRO A 238 5.31 -5.84 -30.85
C PRO A 238 3.84 -5.90 -30.44
N GLY A 239 3.26 -4.75 -30.08
CA GLY A 239 1.89 -4.68 -29.60
C GLY A 239 1.29 -3.29 -29.62
N LYS A 240 0.12 -3.18 -29.01
CA LYS A 240 -0.68 -1.96 -28.88
C LYS A 240 -1.10 -1.75 -27.43
N ILE A 241 -1.25 -0.48 -27.06
CA ILE A 241 -1.74 -0.06 -25.75
C ILE A 241 -3.10 0.61 -25.95
N PHE A 242 -4.08 0.27 -25.13
CA PHE A 242 -5.40 0.89 -25.11
C PHE A 242 -5.68 1.46 -23.73
N ILE A 243 -6.42 2.57 -23.68
CA ILE A 243 -6.83 3.21 -22.43
C ILE A 243 -8.35 3.18 -22.28
N ASN A 244 -8.81 3.05 -21.05
CA ASN A 244 -10.22 3.26 -20.70
C ASN A 244 -10.35 3.80 -19.26
N LYS A 245 -11.48 4.43 -18.96
CA LYS A 245 -11.78 5.01 -17.64
C LYS A 245 -13.22 4.75 -17.24
N GLY A 246 -13.47 4.57 -15.95
CA GLY A 246 -14.82 4.46 -15.43
C GLY A 246 -14.88 4.47 -13.92
N ASN A 247 -16.06 4.79 -13.37
CA ASN A 247 -16.23 4.91 -11.93
C ASN A 247 -16.42 3.54 -11.26
N VAL A 248 -15.76 3.34 -10.12
CA VAL A 248 -15.98 2.24 -9.18
C VAL A 248 -16.85 2.76 -8.04
N ASP A 249 -18.03 2.17 -7.87
CA ASP A 249 -18.94 2.50 -6.78
C ASP A 249 -18.91 1.44 -5.67
N GLY A 250 -19.21 1.85 -4.43
CA GLY A 250 -19.35 0.92 -3.30
C GLY A 250 -18.07 0.34 -2.72
N ALA A 251 -16.89 0.70 -3.24
CA ALA A 251 -15.59 0.18 -2.79
C ALA A 251 -14.89 1.05 -1.73
N GLN A 252 -15.24 2.33 -1.60
CA GLN A 252 -14.43 3.31 -0.88
C GLN A 252 -15.27 4.31 -0.07
N ILE A 253 -14.70 4.77 1.05
CA ILE A 253 -15.13 5.95 1.81
C ILE A 253 -13.94 6.87 2.05
N ASN A 254 -14.18 8.16 2.28
CA ASN A 254 -13.14 9.06 2.77
C ASN A 254 -13.00 8.88 4.30
N ARG A 255 -11.79 8.62 4.80
CA ARG A 255 -11.52 8.38 6.23
C ARG A 255 -11.20 9.65 7.04
N SER A 256 -11.07 10.78 6.35
CA SER A 256 -10.90 12.12 6.92
C SER A 256 -11.86 13.12 6.26
N PRO A 257 -13.19 12.83 6.23
CA PRO A 257 -14.14 13.60 5.44
C PRO A 257 -14.23 15.04 5.94
N THR A 258 -14.06 15.27 7.24
CA THR A 258 -14.03 16.61 7.82
C THR A 258 -12.88 17.45 7.28
N SER A 259 -11.68 16.88 7.06
CA SER A 259 -10.56 17.59 6.44
C SER A 259 -10.82 17.90 4.97
N TYR A 260 -11.41 16.97 4.21
CA TYR A 260 -11.78 17.23 2.82
C TYR A 260 -12.69 18.46 2.69
N LEU A 261 -13.62 18.67 3.64
CA LEU A 261 -14.54 19.82 3.66
C LEU A 261 -13.84 21.17 3.88
N TRP A 262 -12.58 21.20 4.31
CA TRP A 262 -11.79 22.45 4.42
C TRP A 262 -11.35 22.99 3.07
N ASN A 263 -11.28 22.14 2.04
CA ASN A 263 -11.01 22.61 0.68
C ASN A 263 -12.12 23.60 0.23
N PRO A 264 -11.80 24.60 -0.61
CA PRO A 264 -12.76 25.61 -1.05
C PRO A 264 -14.05 25.01 -1.61
N LEU A 265 -15.20 25.59 -1.22
CA LEU A 265 -16.50 25.10 -1.68
C LEU A 265 -16.63 25.11 -3.21
N SER A 266 -16.10 26.16 -3.86
CA SER A 266 -16.07 26.29 -5.31
C SER A 266 -15.29 25.17 -6.00
N GLU A 267 -14.21 24.68 -5.38
CA GLU A 267 -13.43 23.56 -5.88
C GLU A 267 -14.16 22.24 -5.64
N ARG A 268 -14.66 22.01 -4.42
CA ARG A 268 -15.39 20.78 -4.08
C ARG A 268 -16.63 20.57 -4.97
N ALA A 269 -17.33 21.64 -5.32
CA ALA A 269 -18.51 21.60 -6.20
C ALA A 269 -18.21 21.12 -7.64
N ARG A 270 -16.92 21.08 -8.05
CA ARG A 270 -16.48 20.53 -9.35
C ARG A 270 -16.49 19.00 -9.38
N TYR A 271 -16.57 18.35 -8.22
CA TYR A 271 -16.48 16.90 -8.08
C TYR A 271 -17.75 16.33 -7.43
N SER A 272 -18.16 15.14 -7.87
CA SER A 272 -19.37 14.47 -7.37
C SER A 272 -19.17 13.73 -6.04
N SER A 273 -17.92 13.54 -5.60
CA SER A 273 -17.59 12.76 -4.41
C SER A 273 -16.30 13.26 -3.72
N ASN A 274 -16.15 12.90 -2.44
CA ASN A 274 -14.96 13.15 -1.63
C ASN A 274 -13.92 12.02 -1.72
N THR A 275 -14.13 11.04 -2.60
CA THR A 275 -13.12 10.06 -3.03
C THR A 275 -13.00 10.10 -4.55
N ASP A 276 -11.83 9.70 -5.08
CA ASP A 276 -11.66 9.51 -6.51
C ASP A 276 -12.18 8.13 -6.95
N LYS A 277 -13.39 8.15 -7.51
CA LYS A 277 -14.08 6.96 -8.01
C LYS A 277 -13.57 6.50 -9.38
N GLU A 278 -12.93 7.36 -10.15
CA GLU A 278 -12.44 7.03 -11.49
C GLU A 278 -11.29 6.01 -11.39
N MET A 279 -11.51 4.83 -11.96
CA MET A 279 -10.47 3.87 -12.29
C MET A 279 -9.95 4.18 -13.69
N LEU A 280 -8.64 4.16 -13.85
CA LEU A 280 -7.97 4.28 -15.14
C LEU A 280 -7.25 2.98 -15.47
N LEU A 281 -7.52 2.44 -16.65
CA LEU A 281 -6.97 1.18 -17.10
C LEU A 281 -6.16 1.36 -18.39
N LEU A 282 -4.95 0.80 -18.40
CA LEU A 282 -4.18 0.52 -19.61
C LEU A 282 -4.23 -0.97 -19.92
N LYS A 283 -4.73 -1.31 -21.12
CA LYS A 283 -4.75 -2.65 -21.70
C LYS A 283 -3.60 -2.79 -22.69
N MET A 284 -2.93 -3.93 -22.66
CA MET A 284 -1.82 -4.25 -23.57
C MET A 284 -2.13 -5.55 -24.31
N VAL A 285 -1.98 -5.52 -25.62
CA VAL A 285 -2.20 -6.66 -26.53
C VAL A 285 -1.07 -6.76 -27.54
N ASP A 286 -0.79 -7.95 -28.04
CA ASP A 286 0.14 -8.12 -29.16
C ASP A 286 -0.52 -7.78 -30.51
N LEU A 287 0.24 -7.88 -31.60
CA LEU A 287 -0.28 -7.63 -32.95
C LEU A 287 -1.29 -8.68 -33.45
N ASN A 288 -1.33 -9.87 -32.85
CA ASN A 288 -2.36 -10.87 -33.15
C ASN A 288 -3.68 -10.59 -32.41
N GLY A 289 -3.66 -9.63 -31.47
CA GLY A 289 -4.79 -9.31 -30.59
C GLY A 289 -4.82 -10.19 -29.34
N ASP A 290 -3.77 -10.97 -29.08
CA ASP A 290 -3.67 -11.76 -27.85
C ASP A 290 -3.38 -10.85 -26.66
N ASP A 291 -4.05 -11.13 -25.56
CA ASP A 291 -3.97 -10.36 -24.33
C ASP A 291 -2.60 -10.54 -23.65
N LEU A 292 -1.85 -9.44 -23.48
CA LEU A 292 -0.55 -9.47 -22.78
C LEU A 292 -0.72 -9.13 -21.30
N GLY A 293 -1.38 -8.02 -20.98
CA GLY A 293 -1.58 -7.60 -19.60
C GLY A 293 -2.38 -6.33 -19.43
N LEU A 294 -2.48 -5.86 -18.18
CA LEU A 294 -3.05 -4.56 -17.84
C LEU A 294 -2.35 -3.89 -16.66
N ILE A 295 -2.49 -2.56 -16.60
CA ILE A 295 -2.29 -1.78 -15.38
C ILE A 295 -3.58 -1.01 -15.08
N SER A 296 -4.07 -1.09 -13.85
CA SER A 296 -5.27 -0.39 -13.37
C SER A 296 -4.93 0.49 -12.18
N TRP A 297 -5.06 1.81 -12.31
CA TRP A 297 -4.89 2.75 -11.20
C TRP A 297 -6.25 3.07 -10.59
N PHE A 298 -6.34 2.92 -9.26
CA PHE A 298 -7.52 3.28 -8.49
C PHE A 298 -7.11 3.69 -7.07
N ALA A 299 -7.75 4.74 -6.53
CA ALA A 299 -7.41 5.29 -5.22
C ALA A 299 -8.16 4.54 -4.11
N ILE A 300 -7.48 3.64 -3.40
CA ILE A 300 -8.00 2.96 -2.21
C ILE A 300 -6.85 2.37 -1.38
N HIS A 301 -6.91 2.46 -0.06
CA HIS A 301 -5.97 1.75 0.81
C HIS A 301 -6.19 0.23 0.76
N PRO A 302 -5.14 -0.57 0.54
CA PRO A 302 -5.16 -2.02 0.79
C PRO A 302 -4.97 -2.34 2.28
N VAL A 303 -6.03 -2.04 3.04
CA VAL A 303 -6.14 -2.22 4.50
C VAL A 303 -7.44 -2.94 4.89
N SER A 304 -8.01 -3.73 3.97
CA SER A 304 -9.15 -4.60 4.31
C SER A 304 -8.73 -5.68 5.30
N MET A 305 -7.48 -6.14 5.22
CA MET A 305 -6.84 -6.99 6.23
C MET A 305 -6.27 -6.14 7.37
N ASN A 306 -7.11 -5.88 8.37
CA ASN A 306 -6.78 -5.08 9.56
C ASN A 306 -5.55 -5.55 10.37
N ASN A 307 -5.22 -4.77 11.40
CA ASN A 307 -4.02 -4.95 12.20
C ASN A 307 -3.96 -6.22 13.10
N SER A 308 -5.03 -7.01 13.21
CA SER A 308 -5.02 -8.31 13.91
C SER A 308 -4.54 -9.47 13.03
N ASN A 309 -4.47 -9.28 11.70
CA ASN A 309 -3.98 -10.30 10.79
C ASN A 309 -2.50 -10.61 11.05
N HIS A 310 -2.11 -11.88 10.92
CA HIS A 310 -0.73 -12.37 10.95
C HIS A 310 -0.29 -13.10 9.67
N LEU A 311 -1.16 -13.24 8.67
CA LEU A 311 -0.86 -13.89 7.39
C LEU A 311 -0.35 -12.87 6.37
N VAL A 312 0.76 -13.18 5.70
CA VAL A 312 1.24 -12.42 4.56
C VAL A 312 0.21 -12.46 3.42
N ASN A 313 -0.13 -11.29 2.86
CA ASN A 313 -1.04 -11.18 1.73
C ASN A 313 -0.95 -9.83 1.02
N SER A 314 -1.50 -9.77 -0.19
CA SER A 314 -1.54 -8.58 -1.06
C SER A 314 -2.84 -7.76 -0.97
N ASP A 315 -3.68 -8.04 0.04
CA ASP A 315 -4.93 -7.33 0.36
C ASP A 315 -5.89 -7.21 -0.84
N ASN A 316 -6.76 -6.20 -0.86
CA ASN A 316 -7.86 -6.05 -1.82
C ASN A 316 -7.36 -5.81 -3.26
N MET A 317 -6.35 -4.96 -3.46
CA MET A 317 -5.72 -4.71 -4.77
C MET A 317 -4.99 -5.95 -5.29
N GLY A 318 -4.39 -6.73 -4.39
CA GLY A 318 -3.80 -8.03 -4.71
C GLY A 318 -4.84 -9.06 -5.11
N TYR A 319 -5.98 -9.10 -4.42
CA TYR A 319 -7.09 -9.98 -4.80
C TYR A 319 -7.69 -9.61 -6.16
N ALA A 320 -7.83 -8.31 -6.45
CA ALA A 320 -8.26 -7.86 -7.77
C ALA A 320 -7.29 -8.33 -8.88
N SER A 321 -5.98 -8.22 -8.62
CA SER A 321 -4.93 -8.73 -9.50
C SER A 321 -5.04 -10.26 -9.69
N TYR A 322 -5.20 -10.99 -8.59
CA TYR A 322 -5.39 -12.45 -8.58
C TYR A 322 -6.58 -12.90 -9.44
N LEU A 323 -7.76 -12.29 -9.25
CA LEU A 323 -8.96 -12.66 -10.00
C LEU A 323 -8.76 -12.45 -11.51
N PHE A 324 -8.16 -11.32 -11.90
CA PHE A 324 -7.93 -11.01 -13.32
C PHE A 324 -6.92 -11.97 -13.94
N GLU A 325 -5.83 -12.26 -13.25
CA GLU A 325 -4.80 -13.18 -13.72
C GLU A 325 -5.34 -14.60 -13.82
N GLN A 326 -6.12 -15.07 -12.85
CA GLN A 326 -6.73 -16.39 -12.90
C GLN A 326 -7.78 -16.52 -14.02
N GLU A 327 -8.53 -15.45 -14.32
CA GLU A 327 -9.47 -15.46 -15.44
C GLU A 327 -8.74 -15.57 -16.79
N LYS A 328 -7.66 -14.80 -16.99
CA LYS A 328 -6.93 -14.75 -18.25
C LYS A 328 -5.98 -15.93 -18.44
N ASN A 329 -5.35 -16.40 -17.36
CA ASN A 329 -4.45 -17.55 -17.36
C ASN A 329 -5.21 -18.85 -17.07
N LYS A 330 -6.24 -19.15 -17.86
CA LYS A 330 -7.04 -20.38 -17.68
C LYS A 330 -6.14 -21.62 -17.73
N GLY A 331 -6.28 -22.49 -16.73
CA GLY A 331 -5.49 -23.71 -16.59
C GLY A 331 -4.13 -23.54 -15.91
N TYR A 332 -3.74 -22.32 -15.54
CA TYR A 332 -2.54 -22.07 -14.73
C TYR A 332 -2.89 -21.96 -13.25
N LEU A 333 -1.94 -22.38 -12.41
CA LEU A 333 -2.00 -22.15 -10.97
C LEU A 333 -1.78 -20.66 -10.65
N PRO A 334 -2.31 -20.16 -9.52
CA PRO A 334 -2.00 -18.82 -9.05
C PRO A 334 -0.52 -18.51 -9.01
N GLY A 335 -0.17 -17.33 -9.54
CA GLY A 335 1.21 -16.88 -9.70
C GLY A 335 1.88 -17.34 -11.00
N GLN A 336 1.26 -18.23 -11.77
CA GLN A 336 1.77 -18.72 -13.07
C GLN A 336 0.93 -18.18 -14.24
N GLY A 337 1.39 -18.44 -15.46
CA GLY A 337 0.72 -18.03 -16.70
C GLY A 337 1.26 -16.71 -17.27
N PRO A 338 1.10 -16.51 -18.59
CA PRO A 338 1.73 -15.40 -19.32
C PRO A 338 1.08 -14.04 -19.05
N TYR A 339 -0.22 -13.99 -18.79
CA TYR A 339 -0.94 -12.73 -18.60
C TYR A 339 -0.65 -12.12 -17.23
N VAL A 340 -0.43 -10.80 -17.18
CA VAL A 340 -0.14 -10.06 -15.94
C VAL A 340 -1.11 -8.90 -15.75
N ALA A 341 -1.72 -8.81 -14.57
CA ALA A 341 -2.61 -7.73 -14.19
C ALA A 341 -2.08 -7.03 -12.94
N ALA A 342 -1.74 -5.75 -13.06
CA ALA A 342 -1.32 -4.94 -11.92
C ALA A 342 -2.40 -3.92 -11.53
N PHE A 343 -2.80 -3.93 -10.26
CA PHE A 343 -3.62 -2.88 -9.67
C PHE A 343 -2.71 -1.93 -8.89
N ALA A 344 -2.45 -0.78 -9.47
CA ALA A 344 -1.50 0.22 -8.99
C ALA A 344 -2.16 1.21 -8.03
N SER A 345 -1.37 1.67 -7.05
CA SER A 345 -1.80 2.71 -6.12
C SER A 345 -1.92 4.06 -6.82
N SER A 346 -2.84 4.88 -6.34
CA SER A 346 -3.02 6.27 -6.80
C SER A 346 -3.00 7.25 -5.63
N ASN A 347 -3.81 8.31 -5.65
CA ASN A 347 -3.97 9.27 -4.55
C ASN A 347 -4.91 8.73 -3.45
N LEU A 348 -4.46 7.65 -2.80
CA LEU A 348 -5.23 6.90 -1.81
C LEU A 348 -5.20 7.46 -0.38
N GLY A 349 -4.50 8.56 -0.11
CA GLY A 349 -4.09 8.99 1.23
C GLY A 349 -5.21 9.12 2.27
N ASP A 350 -6.43 9.46 1.86
CA ASP A 350 -7.60 9.59 2.72
C ASP A 350 -8.73 8.62 2.34
N VAL A 351 -8.43 7.51 1.64
CA VAL A 351 -9.44 6.63 1.05
C VAL A 351 -9.39 5.22 1.65
N SER A 352 -10.40 4.88 2.44
CA SER A 352 -10.51 3.59 3.13
C SER A 352 -11.39 2.58 2.37
N PRO A 353 -11.07 1.28 2.40
CA PRO A 353 -11.91 0.20 1.89
C PRO A 353 -12.99 -0.26 2.91
N ASN A 354 -12.98 0.27 4.13
CA ASN A 354 -13.84 -0.17 5.21
C ASN A 354 -15.18 0.57 5.17
N THR A 355 -16.01 0.17 4.19
CA THR A 355 -17.17 0.94 3.72
C THR A 355 -18.37 1.02 4.68
N LEU A 356 -18.38 0.25 5.77
CA LEU A 356 -19.42 0.41 6.80
C LEU A 356 -19.23 1.68 7.65
N GLY A 357 -18.07 2.35 7.52
CA GLY A 357 -17.77 3.58 8.24
C GLY A 357 -17.32 3.35 9.68
N PRO A 358 -16.83 4.41 10.35
CA PRO A 358 -16.25 4.29 11.68
C PRO A 358 -17.31 4.19 12.78
N SER A 359 -17.19 3.16 13.62
CA SER A 359 -18.05 2.96 14.78
C SER A 359 -17.23 2.59 16.03
N CYS A 360 -17.81 2.84 17.19
CA CYS A 360 -17.25 2.48 18.48
C CYS A 360 -17.46 0.99 18.73
N ILE A 361 -16.38 0.19 18.76
CA ILE A 361 -16.48 -1.28 18.85
C ILE A 361 -17.16 -1.78 20.14
N ASN A 362 -17.23 -0.95 21.18
CA ASN A 362 -17.84 -1.26 22.46
C ASN A 362 -19.32 -0.87 22.57
N THR A 363 -19.78 0.16 21.85
CA THR A 363 -21.16 0.67 21.95
C THR A 363 -21.96 0.53 20.65
N GLY A 364 -21.30 0.38 19.50
CA GLY A 364 -21.91 0.40 18.17
C GLY A 364 -22.28 1.80 17.66
N GLU A 365 -22.02 2.85 18.43
CA GLU A 365 -22.30 4.23 18.03
C GLU A 365 -21.35 4.69 16.92
N SER A 366 -21.81 5.57 16.02
CA SER A 366 -20.94 6.18 15.03
C SER A 366 -19.89 7.07 15.70
N CYS A 367 -18.64 6.93 15.27
CA CYS A 367 -17.53 7.81 15.65
C CYS A 367 -17.00 8.60 14.45
N ASP A 368 -17.86 8.85 13.45
CA ASP A 368 -17.59 9.76 12.33
C ASP A 368 -17.63 11.23 12.79
N ASN A 369 -16.56 11.63 13.48
CA ASN A 369 -16.37 12.97 13.99
C ASN A 369 -14.94 13.46 13.69
N ALA A 370 -14.70 14.76 13.88
CA ALA A 370 -13.45 15.41 13.53
C ALA A 370 -12.21 14.81 14.21
N ASN A 371 -12.38 14.13 15.34
CA ASN A 371 -11.30 13.54 16.13
C ASN A 371 -11.18 12.01 16.00
N SER A 372 -12.15 11.35 15.36
CA SER A 372 -12.29 9.89 15.30
C SER A 372 -12.14 9.23 16.67
N THR A 373 -12.95 9.69 17.63
CA THR A 373 -12.92 9.21 19.02
C THR A 373 -14.29 8.78 19.50
N CYS A 374 -14.30 7.81 20.39
CA CYS A 374 -15.49 7.34 21.11
C CYS A 374 -15.59 8.02 22.49
N PRO A 375 -16.81 8.31 22.98
CA PRO A 375 -17.01 8.83 24.34
C PRO A 375 -16.46 7.88 25.42
N ILE A 376 -16.63 6.57 25.21
CA ILE A 376 -16.14 5.51 26.11
C ILE A 376 -14.99 4.78 25.41
N GLY A 377 -13.81 4.80 26.03
CA GLY A 377 -12.61 4.12 25.54
C GLY A 377 -11.75 4.94 24.56
N GLY A 378 -12.22 6.10 24.09
CA GLY A 378 -11.41 7.05 23.34
C GLY A 378 -11.14 6.64 21.88
N PRO A 379 -10.07 7.13 21.24
CA PRO A 379 -9.76 6.90 19.82
C PRO A 379 -9.45 5.45 19.48
N SER A 380 -8.95 4.66 20.43
CA SER A 380 -8.63 3.23 20.18
C SER A 380 -9.85 2.36 19.95
N MET A 381 -11.04 2.83 20.33
CA MET A 381 -12.31 2.13 20.11
C MET A 381 -12.99 2.51 18.79
N CYS A 382 -12.53 3.56 18.10
CA CYS A 382 -13.13 4.05 16.86
C CYS A 382 -12.51 3.34 15.65
N ILE A 383 -13.23 2.37 15.08
CA ILE A 383 -12.72 1.53 13.99
C ILE A 383 -13.75 1.48 12.86
N ALA A 384 -13.29 1.58 11.62
CA ALA A 384 -14.11 1.33 10.44
C ALA A 384 -14.08 -0.16 10.06
N MET A 385 -15.24 -0.72 9.75
CA MET A 385 -15.36 -2.13 9.36
C MET A 385 -15.60 -2.28 7.86
N GLY A 386 -15.05 -3.36 7.29
CA GLY A 386 -15.32 -3.77 5.92
C GLY A 386 -16.72 -4.35 5.74
N PRO A 387 -17.17 -4.54 4.49
CA PRO A 387 -18.53 -4.99 4.18
C PRO A 387 -18.77 -6.49 4.40
N GLY A 388 -17.73 -7.28 4.67
CA GLY A 388 -17.82 -8.73 4.82
C GLY A 388 -18.09 -9.19 6.25
N GLN A 389 -18.34 -10.50 6.39
CA GLN A 389 -18.52 -11.14 7.70
C GLN A 389 -17.24 -11.11 8.55
N ASP A 390 -16.09 -11.13 7.88
CA ASP A 390 -14.77 -10.98 8.48
C ASP A 390 -13.84 -10.17 7.56
N MET A 391 -12.58 -10.02 7.96
CA MET A 391 -11.58 -9.30 7.19
C MET A 391 -11.22 -9.97 5.85
N PHE A 392 -11.25 -11.31 5.79
CA PHE A 392 -10.95 -12.06 4.56
C PHE A 392 -12.06 -11.83 3.53
N ASN A 393 -13.30 -11.99 3.96
CA ASN A 393 -14.48 -11.75 3.14
C ASN A 393 -14.59 -10.27 2.73
N SER A 394 -14.30 -9.33 3.63
CA SER A 394 -14.22 -7.89 3.29
C SER A 394 -13.18 -7.63 2.20
N THR A 395 -11.99 -8.21 2.33
CA THR A 395 -10.92 -8.10 1.33
C THR A 395 -11.36 -8.66 -0.02
N GLN A 396 -12.02 -9.81 -0.03
CA GLN A 396 -12.52 -10.43 -1.25
C GLN A 396 -13.66 -9.64 -1.90
N ILE A 397 -14.58 -9.07 -1.12
CA ILE A 397 -15.68 -8.23 -1.63
C ILE A 397 -15.10 -6.98 -2.31
N ILE A 398 -14.25 -6.23 -1.60
CA ILE A 398 -13.66 -5.00 -2.14
C ILE A 398 -12.79 -5.29 -3.38
N GLY A 399 -11.92 -6.30 -3.30
CA GLY A 399 -11.09 -6.70 -4.44
C GLY A 399 -11.91 -7.18 -5.65
N ARG A 400 -13.05 -7.85 -5.43
CA ARG A 400 -13.95 -8.27 -6.51
C ARG A 400 -14.64 -7.09 -7.19
N ILE A 401 -15.15 -6.11 -6.43
CA ILE A 401 -15.76 -4.88 -6.98
C ILE A 401 -14.78 -4.16 -7.91
N ILE A 402 -13.53 -4.04 -7.46
CA ILE A 402 -12.44 -3.41 -8.22
C ILE A 402 -12.13 -4.22 -9.50
N TYR A 403 -11.98 -5.55 -9.38
CA TYR A 403 -11.76 -6.44 -10.51
C TYR A 403 -12.89 -6.38 -11.55
N GLU A 404 -14.16 -6.38 -11.13
CA GLU A 404 -15.32 -6.36 -12.03
C GLU A 404 -15.34 -5.10 -12.88
N LYS A 405 -15.09 -3.93 -12.28
CA LYS A 405 -14.97 -2.68 -13.04
C LYS A 405 -13.77 -2.71 -14.00
N ALA A 406 -12.61 -3.19 -13.55
CA ALA A 406 -11.45 -3.31 -14.42
C ALA A 406 -11.73 -4.24 -15.62
N LYS A 407 -12.44 -5.35 -15.40
CA LYS A 407 -12.81 -6.30 -16.45
C LYS A 407 -13.74 -5.66 -17.48
N GLU A 408 -14.73 -4.91 -17.04
CA GLU A 408 -15.63 -4.14 -17.92
C GLU A 408 -14.85 -3.12 -18.76
N LEU A 409 -13.96 -2.35 -18.13
CA LEU A 409 -13.13 -1.36 -18.81
C LEU A 409 -12.15 -2.00 -19.80
N TYR A 410 -11.55 -3.14 -19.42
CA TYR A 410 -10.65 -3.90 -20.28
C TYR A 410 -11.34 -4.42 -21.54
N ALA A 411 -12.56 -4.95 -21.40
CA ALA A 411 -13.32 -5.47 -22.52
C ALA A 411 -13.78 -4.38 -23.49
N SER A 412 -14.08 -3.18 -22.99
CA SER A 412 -14.59 -2.04 -23.77
C SER A 412 -13.52 -1.03 -24.20
N ALA A 413 -12.25 -1.23 -23.81
CA ALA A 413 -11.14 -0.35 -24.17
C ALA A 413 -10.92 -0.32 -25.68
N SER A 414 -11.09 0.86 -26.28
CA SER A 414 -11.01 1.08 -27.74
C SER A 414 -10.11 2.26 -28.13
N GLN A 415 -9.83 3.16 -27.21
CA GLN A 415 -8.92 4.28 -27.46
C GLN A 415 -7.47 3.79 -27.42
N GLU A 416 -6.82 3.71 -28.57
CA GLU A 416 -5.40 3.36 -28.68
C GLU A 416 -4.52 4.50 -28.13
N VAL A 417 -3.48 4.15 -27.37
CA VAL A 417 -2.47 5.07 -26.84
C VAL A 417 -1.29 5.10 -27.80
N THR A 418 -1.11 6.22 -28.47
CA THR A 418 -0.05 6.42 -29.49
C THR A 418 0.73 7.71 -29.22
N GLY A 419 1.98 7.74 -29.69
CA GLY A 419 2.88 8.88 -29.56
C GLY A 419 4.20 8.47 -28.90
N PRO A 420 5.16 9.40 -28.77
CA PRO A 420 6.50 9.09 -28.31
C PRO A 420 6.52 8.70 -26.83
N LEU A 421 7.52 7.88 -26.48
CA LEU A 421 7.91 7.60 -25.12
C LEU A 421 8.88 8.68 -24.64
N ALA A 422 8.63 9.24 -23.45
CA ALA A 422 9.55 10.15 -22.82
C ALA A 422 9.55 9.97 -21.31
N SER A 423 10.61 10.45 -20.66
CA SER A 423 10.74 10.39 -19.22
C SER A 423 11.58 11.54 -18.69
N ALA A 424 11.20 12.09 -17.55
CA ALA A 424 11.96 13.08 -16.81
C ALA A 424 12.03 12.69 -15.33
N HIS A 425 13.19 12.88 -14.72
CA HIS A 425 13.45 12.58 -13.31
C HIS A 425 14.36 13.65 -12.72
N GLN A 426 14.14 13.93 -11.44
CA GLN A 426 15.00 14.80 -10.66
C GLN A 426 15.03 14.34 -9.21
N TRP A 427 16.20 14.41 -8.57
CA TRP A 427 16.29 14.38 -7.12
C TRP A 427 16.12 15.78 -6.56
N VAL A 428 15.31 15.92 -5.51
CA VAL A 428 14.97 17.22 -4.94
C VAL A 428 15.22 17.19 -3.45
N ASN A 429 15.91 18.20 -2.92
CA ASN A 429 15.94 18.43 -1.48
C ASN A 429 14.62 19.06 -1.05
N MET A 430 13.70 18.23 -0.55
CA MET A 430 12.36 18.67 -0.14
C MET A 430 12.36 19.52 1.14
N THR A 431 13.50 19.66 1.83
CA THR A 431 13.60 20.49 3.04
C THR A 431 13.75 21.99 2.77
N ASP A 432 14.00 22.38 1.51
CA ASP A 432 14.41 23.74 1.15
C ASP A 432 13.81 24.23 -0.19
N VAL A 433 12.61 23.76 -0.54
CA VAL A 433 11.93 24.18 -1.77
C VAL A 433 11.20 25.50 -1.53
N THR A 434 11.57 26.54 -2.28
CA THR A 434 10.78 27.77 -2.38
C THR A 434 9.54 27.52 -3.24
N VAL A 435 8.37 27.84 -2.69
CA VAL A 435 7.07 27.58 -3.33
C VAL A 435 6.42 28.91 -3.68
N TRP A 436 6.07 29.12 -4.95
CA TRP A 436 5.35 30.32 -5.37
C TRP A 436 3.85 30.14 -5.17
N LEU A 437 3.25 30.84 -4.21
CA LEU A 437 1.81 30.78 -3.95
C LEU A 437 1.04 31.73 -4.88
N ASN A 438 1.66 32.85 -5.22
CA ASN A 438 1.24 33.75 -6.29
C ASN A 438 2.47 34.54 -6.79
N SER A 439 2.27 35.56 -7.64
CA SER A 439 3.37 36.34 -8.22
C SER A 439 4.18 37.16 -7.20
N THR A 440 3.65 37.41 -6.00
CA THR A 440 4.28 38.27 -4.98
C THR A 440 4.54 37.57 -3.64
N HIS A 441 3.94 36.40 -3.41
CA HIS A 441 4.05 35.65 -2.15
C HIS A 441 4.67 34.28 -2.38
N THR A 442 5.69 33.98 -1.57
CA THR A 442 6.34 32.68 -1.54
C THR A 442 6.14 32.01 -0.19
N GLY A 443 5.94 30.69 -0.22
CA GLY A 443 6.09 29.79 0.92
C GLY A 443 7.41 29.03 0.81
N LYS A 444 7.68 28.21 1.82
CA LYS A 444 8.85 27.34 1.86
C LYS A 444 8.45 25.98 2.44
N THR A 445 9.03 24.90 1.93
CA THR A 445 8.93 23.60 2.60
C THR A 445 9.80 23.58 3.85
N CYS A 446 9.54 22.60 4.71
CA CYS A 446 10.18 22.46 6.01
C CYS A 446 11.05 21.21 6.07
N LYS A 447 11.99 21.18 7.02
CA LYS A 447 12.57 19.91 7.49
C LYS A 447 11.46 18.94 7.93
N PRO A 448 11.61 17.62 7.71
CA PRO A 448 10.54 16.68 7.94
C PRO A 448 10.16 16.59 9.42
N ALA A 449 8.87 16.68 9.73
CA ALA A 449 8.35 16.48 11.08
C ALA A 449 6.95 15.83 11.07
N LEU A 450 6.73 14.93 12.03
CA LEU A 450 5.44 14.29 12.29
C LEU A 450 4.71 15.00 13.42
N GLY A 451 3.42 15.24 13.23
CA GLY A 451 2.55 15.89 14.22
C GLY A 451 2.03 14.94 15.29
N TYR A 452 1.37 15.45 16.33
CA TYR A 452 0.77 14.61 17.39
C TYR A 452 -0.20 13.56 16.83
N SER A 453 -1.07 13.95 15.89
CA SER A 453 -2.06 13.03 15.32
C SER A 453 -1.46 11.93 14.43
N PHE A 454 -0.15 11.94 14.13
CA PHE A 454 0.51 10.75 13.58
C PHE A 454 0.40 9.56 14.54
N ALA A 455 0.57 9.78 15.85
CA ALA A 455 0.47 8.73 16.85
C ALA A 455 -0.97 8.28 17.15
N ALA A 456 -1.97 8.95 16.57
CA ALA A 456 -3.38 8.57 16.69
C ALA A 456 -3.77 7.41 15.75
N GLY A 457 -3.00 7.18 14.68
CA GLY A 457 -3.40 6.28 13.61
C GLY A 457 -4.69 6.77 12.90
N THR A 458 -5.42 5.85 12.29
CA THR A 458 -6.67 6.13 11.57
C THR A 458 -7.79 5.20 12.02
N ILE A 459 -8.98 5.37 11.45
CA ILE A 459 -10.12 4.44 11.64
C ILE A 459 -9.83 3.05 11.05
N ASP A 460 -8.85 2.91 10.14
CA ASP A 460 -8.41 1.63 9.58
C ASP A 460 -7.40 0.90 10.49
N GLY A 461 -6.81 1.64 11.43
CA GLY A 461 -5.79 1.16 12.33
C GLY A 461 -5.39 2.25 13.32
N PHE A 462 -5.98 2.22 14.51
CA PHE A 462 -5.73 3.18 15.57
C PHE A 462 -4.30 3.10 16.11
N GLY A 463 -3.76 4.18 16.65
CA GLY A 463 -2.44 4.22 17.30
C GLY A 463 -2.48 3.72 18.76
N SER A 464 -1.34 3.35 19.32
CA SER A 464 -1.31 2.66 20.64
C SER A 464 -1.28 3.59 21.87
N LEU A 465 -1.14 4.90 21.68
CA LEU A 465 -0.86 5.86 22.77
C LEU A 465 -2.00 6.84 23.06
N ASN A 466 -3.24 6.47 22.75
CA ASN A 466 -4.47 7.23 23.02
C ASN A 466 -4.47 8.70 22.50
N PHE A 467 -3.66 8.98 21.48
CA PHE A 467 -3.71 10.25 20.75
C PHE A 467 -4.97 10.30 19.90
N THR A 468 -5.55 11.49 19.76
CA THR A 468 -6.68 11.75 18.87
C THR A 468 -6.22 12.39 17.56
N GLN A 469 -7.03 12.24 16.52
CA GLN A 469 -6.83 13.01 15.30
C GLN A 469 -7.30 14.45 15.48
N GLY A 470 -6.80 15.38 14.66
CA GLY A 470 -7.23 16.77 14.67
C GLY A 470 -6.54 17.64 15.72
N THR A 471 -5.39 17.21 16.24
CA THR A 471 -4.67 17.93 17.30
C THR A 471 -3.83 19.06 16.70
N THR A 472 -4.19 20.31 17.01
CA THR A 472 -3.47 21.52 16.57
C THR A 472 -2.64 22.19 17.68
N VAL A 473 -2.79 21.75 18.93
CA VAL A 473 -2.07 22.27 20.09
C VAL A 473 -1.37 21.11 20.81
N GLY A 474 -0.09 21.30 21.13
CA GLY A 474 0.71 20.32 21.85
C GLY A 474 0.28 20.19 23.32
N ASP A 475 0.64 19.07 23.92
CA ASP A 475 0.48 18.81 25.35
C ASP A 475 1.84 18.90 26.06
N PRO A 476 1.95 19.63 27.20
CA PRO A 476 3.21 19.84 27.91
C PRO A 476 3.92 18.55 28.35
N PHE A 477 3.18 17.48 28.66
CA PHE A 477 3.79 16.21 29.04
C PHE A 477 4.52 15.58 27.84
N TRP A 478 3.85 15.48 26.69
CA TRP A 478 4.46 14.95 25.46
C TRP A 478 5.58 15.84 24.91
N ASP A 479 5.43 17.16 25.01
CA ASP A 479 6.48 18.12 24.62
C ASP A 479 7.74 17.91 25.47
N SER A 480 7.59 17.82 26.79
CA SER A 480 8.70 17.57 27.73
C SER A 480 9.37 16.22 27.46
N LEU A 481 8.58 15.17 27.22
CA LEU A 481 9.11 13.83 26.93
C LEU A 481 9.92 13.81 25.63
N ARG A 482 9.40 14.41 24.56
CA ARG A 482 10.13 14.59 23.29
C ARG A 482 11.42 15.36 23.51
N ASP A 483 11.36 16.49 24.22
CA ASP A 483 12.51 17.37 24.43
C ASP A 483 13.62 16.67 25.23
N GLN A 484 13.26 15.84 26.21
CA GLN A 484 14.21 15.07 27.02
C GLN A 484 14.85 13.89 26.27
N ILE A 485 14.09 13.19 25.42
CA ILE A 485 14.57 11.97 24.76
C ILE A 485 15.24 12.28 23.42
N LEU A 486 14.61 13.13 22.60
CA LEU A 486 14.98 13.39 21.21
C LEU A 486 15.60 14.77 21.02
N GLY A 487 15.57 15.62 22.04
CA GLY A 487 15.97 17.03 21.94
C GLY A 487 14.79 17.94 21.58
N LYS A 488 14.95 19.24 21.82
CA LYS A 488 13.93 20.24 21.56
C LYS A 488 13.93 20.65 20.07
N PRO A 489 12.78 20.62 19.37
CA PRO A 489 12.69 21.15 18.00
C PRO A 489 13.10 22.62 17.95
N SER A 490 13.79 23.01 16.88
CA SER A 490 14.12 24.43 16.65
C SER A 490 12.86 25.32 16.54
N GLU A 491 13.00 26.62 16.81
CA GLU A 491 11.88 27.53 16.58
C GLU A 491 11.61 27.71 15.08
N GLU A 492 12.63 27.56 14.21
CA GLU A 492 12.42 27.59 12.76
C GLU A 492 11.54 26.43 12.28
N ILE A 493 11.78 25.18 12.73
CA ILE A 493 10.95 24.05 12.32
C ILE A 493 9.54 24.15 12.89
N LYS A 494 9.39 24.64 14.13
CA LYS A 494 8.07 24.85 14.74
C LYS A 494 7.25 25.88 13.98
N GLU A 495 7.84 27.02 13.62
CA GLU A 495 7.15 28.05 12.84
C GLU A 495 6.78 27.55 11.44
N CYS A 496 7.72 26.91 10.75
CA CYS A 496 7.51 26.39 9.40
C CYS A 496 6.38 25.35 9.36
N GLN A 497 6.28 24.50 10.37
CA GLN A 497 5.30 23.40 10.42
C GLN A 497 3.90 23.84 10.88
N LYS A 498 3.71 25.06 11.40
CA LYS A 498 2.40 25.50 11.91
C LYS A 498 1.25 25.25 10.91
N PRO A 499 0.07 24.85 11.38
CA PRO A 499 -0.35 24.69 12.79
C PRO A 499 -0.01 23.32 13.40
N LYS A 500 0.83 22.49 12.78
CA LYS A 500 1.17 21.15 13.28
C LYS A 500 1.93 21.23 14.62
N PRO A 501 1.39 20.64 15.71
CA PRO A 501 2.17 20.42 16.91
C PRO A 501 3.13 19.25 16.67
N ILE A 502 4.44 19.51 16.67
CA ILE A 502 5.46 18.52 16.31
C ILE A 502 5.59 17.47 17.41
N LEU A 503 5.33 16.19 17.10
CA LEU A 503 5.65 15.08 17.99
C LEU A 503 7.09 14.58 17.75
N LEU A 504 7.48 14.45 16.49
CA LEU A 504 8.81 13.98 16.09
C LEU A 504 9.41 14.94 15.05
N HIS A 505 10.50 15.63 15.41
CA HIS A 505 11.24 16.57 14.54
C HIS A 505 12.28 15.83 13.68
N THR A 506 11.84 14.83 12.93
CA THR A 506 12.70 13.86 12.24
C THR A 506 13.82 14.45 11.35
N GLY A 507 13.66 15.66 10.81
CA GLY A 507 14.68 16.36 10.03
C GLY A 507 15.83 16.97 10.85
N GLU A 508 15.72 16.96 12.16
CA GLU A 508 16.76 17.37 13.11
C GLU A 508 17.33 16.18 13.88
N LEU A 509 16.86 14.95 13.56
CA LEU A 509 17.32 13.69 14.13
C LEU A 509 18.15 12.89 13.11
N SER A 510 19.44 12.75 13.38
CA SER A 510 20.41 12.13 12.44
C SER A 510 21.12 10.89 12.98
N LYS A 511 20.80 10.43 14.20
CA LYS A 511 21.41 9.25 14.81
C LYS A 511 20.45 8.05 14.85
N PRO A 512 20.91 6.82 14.53
CA PRO A 512 22.22 6.50 13.93
C PRO A 512 22.36 7.01 12.48
N ASN A 513 21.24 7.18 11.79
CA ASN A 513 21.14 7.79 10.47
C ASN A 513 19.97 8.80 10.48
N PRO A 514 19.83 9.69 9.46
CA PRO A 514 18.65 10.52 9.27
C PRO A 514 17.34 9.75 9.45
N TRP A 515 16.40 10.34 10.18
CA TRP A 515 15.13 9.67 10.51
C TRP A 515 14.16 9.68 9.33
N HIS A 516 14.16 10.75 8.53
CA HIS A 516 13.39 10.85 7.29
C HIS A 516 14.25 11.30 6.11
N PRO A 517 13.80 11.03 4.87
CA PRO A 517 14.46 11.52 3.66
C PRO A 517 14.38 13.04 3.54
N ASP A 518 15.52 13.66 3.25
CA ASP A 518 15.57 15.04 2.75
C ASP A 518 15.52 15.06 1.21
N ILE A 519 16.21 14.09 0.59
CA ILE A 519 16.33 13.95 -0.86
C ILE A 519 15.27 12.98 -1.38
N VAL A 520 14.43 13.47 -2.29
CA VAL A 520 13.23 12.78 -2.79
C VAL A 520 13.24 12.72 -4.31
N ASP A 521 12.76 11.60 -4.87
CA ASP A 521 12.58 11.43 -6.32
C ASP A 521 11.26 12.07 -6.78
N VAL A 522 11.33 12.88 -7.83
CA VAL A 522 10.17 13.28 -8.64
C VAL A 522 10.38 12.80 -10.07
N GLN A 523 9.34 12.22 -10.68
CA GLN A 523 9.48 11.54 -11.98
C GLN A 523 8.17 11.50 -12.75
N ILE A 524 8.24 11.77 -14.07
CA ILE A 524 7.14 11.55 -15.01
C ILE A 524 7.64 10.62 -16.13
N ILE A 525 6.83 9.63 -16.48
CA ILE A 525 6.97 8.84 -17.72
C ILE A 525 5.74 9.12 -18.59
N THR A 526 5.94 9.38 -19.88
CA THR A 526 4.85 9.53 -20.86
C THR A 526 4.85 8.40 -21.88
N LEU A 527 3.66 7.89 -22.17
CA LEU A 527 3.36 6.94 -23.23
C LEU A 527 2.42 7.64 -24.21
N GLY A 528 2.97 8.33 -25.22
CA GLY A 528 2.16 9.17 -26.10
C GLY A 528 1.38 10.23 -25.31
N PHE A 529 0.05 10.23 -25.41
CA PHE A 529 -0.80 11.18 -24.68
C PHE A 529 -1.12 10.79 -23.22
N PHE A 530 -0.52 9.72 -22.69
CA PHE A 530 -0.70 9.28 -21.31
C PHE A 530 0.53 9.58 -20.45
N ALA A 531 0.35 10.17 -19.27
CA ALA A 531 1.42 10.50 -18.34
C ALA A 531 1.25 9.79 -17.00
N ILE A 532 2.29 9.07 -16.56
CA ILE A 532 2.41 8.46 -15.24
C ILE A 532 3.27 9.37 -14.38
N ALA A 533 2.67 10.01 -13.39
CA ALA A 533 3.39 10.82 -12.41
C ALA A 533 3.70 9.99 -11.17
N ALA A 534 4.99 9.72 -10.93
CA ALA A 534 5.46 8.86 -9.85
C ALA A 534 5.65 9.66 -8.57
N VAL A 535 4.71 9.51 -7.64
CA VAL A 535 4.63 10.33 -6.42
C VAL A 535 5.19 9.57 -5.21
N PRO A 536 6.11 10.17 -4.43
CA PRO A 536 6.86 9.50 -3.36
C PRO A 536 6.12 9.42 -2.01
N GLY A 537 4.80 9.20 -2.04
CA GLY A 537 3.99 9.17 -0.83
C GLY A 537 2.51 8.94 -1.11
N GLU A 538 1.69 9.33 -0.15
CA GLU A 538 0.24 9.10 -0.13
C GLU A 538 -0.50 10.44 -0.28
N PHE A 539 -0.81 10.82 -1.51
CA PHE A 539 -1.64 12.00 -1.78
C PHE A 539 -3.07 11.75 -1.35
N THR A 540 -3.70 12.73 -0.68
CA THR A 540 -5.15 12.73 -0.46
C THR A 540 -5.92 12.91 -1.77
N THR A 541 -7.23 12.70 -1.70
CA THR A 541 -8.15 12.84 -2.83
C THR A 541 -7.98 14.21 -3.51
N MET A 542 -8.11 15.32 -2.78
CA MET A 542 -8.00 16.65 -3.39
C MET A 542 -6.56 17.00 -3.79
N SER A 543 -5.56 16.49 -3.06
CA SER A 543 -4.16 16.63 -3.46
C SER A 543 -3.89 16.02 -4.83
N GLY A 544 -4.38 14.80 -5.07
CA GLY A 544 -4.25 14.14 -6.36
C GLY A 544 -5.01 14.83 -7.49
N ARG A 545 -6.21 15.37 -7.20
CA ARG A 545 -6.99 16.16 -8.16
C ARG A 545 -6.28 17.41 -8.63
N ARG A 546 -5.89 18.29 -7.69
CA ARG A 546 -5.14 19.53 -7.98
C ARG A 546 -3.87 19.23 -8.76
N PHE A 547 -3.17 18.17 -8.35
CA PHE A 547 -1.94 17.75 -9.01
C PHE A 547 -2.19 17.31 -10.46
N ARG A 548 -3.14 16.39 -10.72
CA ARG A 548 -3.44 15.92 -12.08
C ARG A 548 -3.81 17.07 -13.02
N GLU A 549 -4.69 17.96 -12.56
CA GLU A 549 -5.14 19.11 -13.34
C GLU A 549 -3.99 20.07 -13.68
N ALA A 550 -3.16 20.40 -12.70
CA ALA A 550 -2.02 21.31 -12.90
C ALA A 550 -0.97 20.74 -13.86
N ILE A 551 -0.73 19.42 -13.83
CA ILE A 551 0.21 18.78 -14.77
C ILE A 551 -0.39 18.68 -16.17
N GLN A 552 -1.68 18.36 -16.28
CA GLN A 552 -2.39 18.35 -17.56
C GLN A 552 -2.38 19.74 -18.22
N GLU A 553 -2.63 20.80 -17.45
CA GLU A 553 -2.59 22.19 -17.92
C GLU A 553 -1.18 22.59 -18.39
N GLU A 554 -0.14 22.18 -17.66
CA GLU A 554 1.23 22.48 -18.05
C GLU A 554 1.60 21.82 -19.38
N PHE A 555 1.26 20.54 -19.57
CA PHE A 555 1.44 19.88 -20.87
C PHE A 555 0.69 20.59 -22.00
N ALA A 556 -0.57 20.98 -21.76
CA ALA A 556 -1.38 21.69 -22.75
C ALA A 556 -0.76 23.04 -23.14
N THR A 557 -0.22 23.77 -22.16
CA THR A 557 0.45 25.06 -22.36
C THR A 557 1.66 24.95 -23.29
N TYR A 558 2.38 23.81 -23.25
CA TYR A 558 3.59 23.59 -24.04
C TYR A 558 3.39 22.62 -25.23
N GLY A 559 2.17 22.54 -25.77
CA GLY A 559 1.93 21.88 -27.06
C GLY A 559 1.58 20.39 -27.00
N MET A 560 1.30 19.86 -25.81
CA MET A 560 0.77 18.50 -25.60
C MET A 560 -0.65 18.58 -25.00
N PRO A 561 -1.68 18.99 -25.75
CA PRO A 561 -3.04 19.05 -25.25
C PRO A 561 -3.62 17.64 -25.01
N ASN A 562 -4.69 17.55 -24.22
CA ASN A 562 -5.43 16.31 -23.96
C ASN A 562 -4.62 15.18 -23.31
N MET A 563 -3.53 15.51 -22.63
CA MET A 563 -2.81 14.54 -21.81
C MET A 563 -3.73 13.95 -20.74
N THR A 564 -3.73 12.63 -20.62
CA THR A 564 -4.30 11.95 -19.47
C THR A 564 -3.21 11.71 -18.44
N VAL A 565 -3.32 12.36 -17.28
CA VAL A 565 -2.37 12.23 -16.18
C VAL A 565 -2.91 11.28 -15.12
N VAL A 566 -2.13 10.26 -14.76
CA VAL A 566 -2.40 9.40 -13.62
C VAL A 566 -1.41 9.67 -12.49
N VAL A 567 -1.90 9.68 -11.25
CA VAL A 567 -1.05 9.66 -10.06
C VAL A 567 -0.72 8.20 -9.76
N SER A 568 0.57 7.89 -9.74
CA SER A 568 1.07 6.62 -9.21
C SER A 568 1.64 6.87 -7.82
N GLY A 569 0.95 6.38 -6.79
CA GLY A 569 1.37 6.56 -5.40
C GLY A 569 2.57 5.70 -5.01
N LEU A 570 3.15 6.02 -3.85
CA LEU A 570 4.16 5.20 -3.18
C LEU A 570 5.35 4.81 -4.06
N CYS A 571 5.75 5.73 -4.92
CA CYS A 571 6.80 5.51 -5.90
C CYS A 571 8.17 5.87 -5.35
N ASN A 572 9.17 5.04 -5.66
CA ASN A 572 10.59 5.33 -5.57
C ASN A 572 11.19 5.51 -4.15
N VAL A 573 10.61 6.39 -3.34
CA VAL A 573 10.92 6.64 -1.94
C VAL A 573 9.63 6.98 -1.21
N TYR A 574 9.53 6.65 0.07
CA TYR A 574 8.34 6.92 0.86
C TYR A 574 8.55 8.11 1.80
N THR A 575 7.67 9.11 1.68
CA THR A 575 7.68 10.36 2.45
C THR A 575 6.36 10.62 3.18
N HIS A 576 5.66 9.56 3.61
CA HIS A 576 4.34 9.65 4.25
C HIS A 576 3.29 10.32 3.34
N TYR A 577 2.46 11.20 3.92
CA TYR A 577 1.25 11.73 3.32
C TYR A 577 1.48 13.10 2.70
N ILE A 578 0.59 13.46 1.80
CA ILE A 578 0.53 14.79 1.22
C ILE A 578 -0.93 15.23 1.19
N THR A 579 -1.24 16.21 2.03
CA THR A 579 -2.55 16.89 2.06
C THR A 579 -2.51 18.21 1.30
N THR A 580 -3.69 18.74 0.98
CA THR A 580 -3.80 20.14 0.57
C THR A 580 -3.39 21.07 1.71
N TYR A 581 -3.15 22.34 1.41
CA TYR A 581 -2.88 23.34 2.44
C TYR A 581 -4.05 23.44 3.43
N GLU A 582 -5.27 23.34 2.92
CA GLU A 582 -6.52 23.45 3.68
C GLU A 582 -6.75 22.23 4.58
N GLU A 583 -6.59 21.03 4.03
CA GLU A 583 -6.63 19.77 4.79
C GLU A 583 -5.54 19.74 5.87
N TYR A 584 -4.36 20.30 5.57
CA TYR A 584 -3.24 20.38 6.51
C TYR A 584 -3.62 21.14 7.80
N GLN A 585 -4.45 22.17 7.69
CA GLN A 585 -4.85 22.99 8.84
C GLN A 585 -5.64 22.19 9.88
N ALA A 586 -6.40 21.19 9.43
CA ALA A 586 -7.22 20.36 10.31
C ALA A 586 -6.41 19.37 11.17
N GLN A 587 -5.15 19.08 10.80
CA GLN A 587 -4.24 18.19 11.56
C GLN A 587 -4.83 16.82 11.94
N ARG A 588 -5.63 16.21 11.05
CA ARG A 588 -5.90 14.77 11.09
C ARG A 588 -4.65 13.95 10.75
N TYR A 589 -4.75 12.62 10.75
CA TYR A 589 -3.59 11.74 10.59
C TYR A 589 -2.74 12.06 9.35
N GLU A 590 -3.38 12.27 8.19
CA GLU A 590 -2.71 12.56 6.93
C GLU A 590 -1.98 13.91 6.98
N ALA A 591 -2.60 14.92 7.57
CA ALA A 591 -2.05 16.26 7.73
C ALA A 591 -0.86 16.29 8.71
N ALA A 592 -0.99 15.57 9.84
CA ALA A 592 0.09 15.40 10.80
C ALA A 592 1.27 14.61 10.19
N SER A 593 0.99 13.76 9.21
CA SER A 593 1.97 12.97 8.47
C SER A 593 2.45 13.63 7.17
N THR A 594 2.06 14.87 6.89
CA THR A 594 2.58 15.65 5.75
C THR A 594 3.89 16.30 6.14
N ILE A 595 4.99 15.55 5.97
CA ILE A 595 6.23 15.81 6.74
C ILE A 595 6.94 17.11 6.39
N TYR A 596 6.86 17.61 5.15
CA TYR A 596 7.56 18.84 4.73
C TYR A 596 6.75 20.13 4.94
N GLY A 597 5.72 20.08 5.78
CA GLY A 597 4.93 21.24 6.18
C GLY A 597 3.74 21.57 5.27
N PRO A 598 3.06 22.70 5.51
CA PRO A 598 1.77 23.03 4.86
C PRO A 598 1.86 23.22 3.34
N HIS A 599 3.05 23.50 2.81
CA HIS A 599 3.27 23.75 1.38
C HIS A 599 3.80 22.54 0.61
N THR A 600 3.77 21.35 1.22
CA THR A 600 4.26 20.11 0.58
C THR A 600 3.59 19.83 -0.77
N LEU A 601 2.26 19.93 -0.85
CA LEU A 601 1.54 19.71 -2.12
C LEU A 601 1.93 20.74 -3.18
N SER A 602 1.93 22.03 -2.82
CA SER A 602 2.28 23.11 -3.75
C SER A 602 3.70 22.97 -4.28
N ALA A 603 4.65 22.51 -3.45
CA ALA A 603 6.00 22.16 -3.88
C ALA A 603 5.98 21.03 -4.92
N TYR A 604 5.26 19.93 -4.66
CA TYR A 604 5.15 18.85 -5.64
C TYR A 604 4.50 19.29 -6.95
N ILE A 605 3.42 20.08 -6.91
CA ILE A 605 2.82 20.64 -8.12
C ILE A 605 3.85 21.45 -8.91
N GLN A 606 4.57 22.37 -8.25
CA GLN A 606 5.61 23.17 -8.90
C GLN A 606 6.71 22.32 -9.54
N LEU A 607 7.23 21.33 -8.82
CA LEU A 607 8.30 20.46 -9.29
C LEU A 607 7.86 19.61 -10.49
N PHE A 608 6.67 19.02 -10.44
CA PHE A 608 6.18 18.20 -11.55
C PHE A 608 5.76 19.03 -12.76
N LYS A 609 5.34 20.29 -12.59
CA LYS A 609 5.16 21.23 -13.72
C LYS A 609 6.49 21.47 -14.46
N VAL A 610 7.60 21.61 -13.73
CA VAL A 610 8.94 21.73 -14.35
C VAL A 610 9.28 20.48 -15.17
N LEU A 611 8.99 19.28 -14.66
CA LEU A 611 9.21 18.02 -15.40
C LEU A 611 8.31 17.93 -16.64
N ALA A 612 7.01 18.24 -16.51
CA ALA A 612 6.05 18.19 -17.60
C ALA A 612 6.43 19.16 -18.73
N LYS A 613 6.78 20.40 -18.37
CA LYS A 613 7.31 21.39 -19.30
C LYS A 613 8.56 20.87 -20.02
N ALA A 614 9.52 20.33 -19.28
CA ALA A 614 10.77 19.84 -19.87
C ALA A 614 10.57 18.67 -20.85
N ILE A 615 9.59 17.79 -20.58
CA ILE A 615 9.17 16.75 -21.52
C ILE A 615 8.56 17.41 -22.78
N ALA A 616 7.56 18.29 -22.59
CA ALA A 616 6.85 18.92 -23.70
C ALA A 616 7.75 19.76 -24.61
N THR A 617 8.74 20.45 -24.05
CA THR A 617 9.69 21.28 -24.82
C THR A 617 10.93 20.54 -25.29
N GLY A 618 11.05 19.23 -25.01
CA GLY A 618 12.24 18.45 -25.39
C GLY A 618 13.53 18.88 -24.69
N THR A 619 13.43 19.47 -23.50
CA THR A 619 14.57 20.02 -22.74
C THR A 619 14.87 19.25 -21.45
N VAL A 620 14.51 17.96 -21.38
CA VAL A 620 14.79 17.10 -20.21
C VAL A 620 16.28 17.09 -19.84
N ALA A 621 17.17 17.11 -20.83
CA ALA A 621 18.62 17.17 -20.62
C ALA A 621 19.09 18.46 -19.90
N ASN A 622 18.27 19.52 -19.91
CA ASN A 622 18.57 20.78 -19.23
C ASN A 622 18.12 20.79 -17.76
N LEU A 623 17.38 19.77 -17.31
CA LEU A 623 17.02 19.64 -15.91
C LEU A 623 18.28 19.38 -15.08
N SER A 624 18.42 20.08 -13.95
CA SER A 624 19.47 19.74 -13.00
C SER A 624 19.18 18.34 -12.45
N THR A 625 20.22 17.51 -12.33
CA THR A 625 20.07 16.16 -11.74
C THR A 625 19.61 16.24 -10.28
N GLY A 626 19.96 17.33 -9.60
CA GLY A 626 19.72 17.52 -8.18
C GLY A 626 20.70 16.76 -7.29
N PRO A 627 20.57 16.89 -5.96
CA PRO A 627 21.44 16.21 -5.01
C PRO A 627 21.21 14.70 -5.03
N GLU A 628 22.29 13.90 -5.04
CA GLU A 628 22.20 12.45 -4.96
C GLU A 628 21.74 12.00 -3.56
N PRO A 629 20.77 11.06 -3.45
CA PRO A 629 20.31 10.55 -2.17
C PRO A 629 21.37 9.64 -1.51
N PRO A 630 21.41 9.59 -0.16
CA PRO A 630 22.38 8.75 0.53
C PRO A 630 22.03 7.26 0.48
N PHE A 631 23.04 6.40 0.58
CA PHE A 631 22.90 4.96 0.80
C PHE A 631 23.62 4.56 2.10
N PHE A 632 22.87 4.32 3.18
CA PHE A 632 23.46 4.07 4.50
C PHE A 632 24.07 2.67 4.61
N LYS A 633 25.31 2.59 5.12
CA LYS A 633 26.07 1.34 5.24
C LYS A 633 25.78 0.57 6.54
N GLN A 634 25.57 1.29 7.63
CA GLN A 634 25.37 0.72 8.96
C GLN A 634 23.91 0.90 9.37
N LEU A 635 23.15 -0.20 9.31
CA LEU A 635 21.76 -0.25 9.75
C LEU A 635 21.65 -1.07 11.03
N ILE A 636 20.68 -0.71 11.88
CA ILE A 636 20.32 -1.53 13.03
C ILE A 636 19.66 -2.80 12.48
N ASN A 637 20.27 -3.96 12.70
CA ASN A 637 19.72 -5.23 12.22
C ASN A 637 18.63 -5.76 13.14
N THR A 638 17.67 -6.51 12.57
CA THR A 638 16.70 -7.28 13.36
C THR A 638 17.39 -8.36 14.18
N LEU A 639 17.08 -8.47 15.46
CA LEU A 639 17.64 -9.49 16.37
C LEU A 639 16.75 -10.74 16.43
N ILE A 640 16.60 -11.45 15.30
CA ILE A 640 15.87 -12.73 15.26
C ILE A 640 16.89 -13.87 15.32
N PRO A 641 16.98 -14.64 16.42
CA PRO A 641 17.98 -15.70 16.55
C PRO A 641 17.70 -16.86 15.59
N ASP A 642 18.77 -17.41 15.01
CA ASP A 642 18.70 -18.65 14.24
C ASP A 642 18.69 -19.86 15.19
N ILE A 643 17.47 -20.35 15.45
CA ILE A 643 17.20 -21.50 16.31
C ILE A 643 17.23 -22.78 15.46
N VAL A 644 17.80 -23.85 16.00
CA VAL A 644 17.75 -25.20 15.41
C VAL A 644 16.33 -25.74 15.56
N ASP A 645 15.72 -26.16 14.46
CA ASP A 645 14.39 -26.76 14.48
C ASP A 645 14.45 -28.17 15.11
N ARG A 646 13.40 -28.58 15.81
CA ARG A 646 13.26 -29.91 16.39
C ARG A 646 11.91 -30.53 16.06
N ALA A 647 11.93 -31.82 15.73
CA ALA A 647 10.73 -32.64 15.65
C ALA A 647 10.48 -33.34 17.00
N PRO A 648 9.22 -33.55 17.43
CA PRO A 648 8.92 -34.29 18.67
C PRO A 648 9.57 -35.68 18.69
N THR A 649 9.85 -36.21 19.89
CA THR A 649 10.46 -37.54 20.04
C THR A 649 9.65 -38.61 19.30
N GLY A 650 10.31 -39.36 18.42
CA GLY A 650 9.68 -40.41 17.60
C GLY A 650 8.91 -39.90 16.38
N LYS A 651 8.93 -38.60 16.10
CA LYS A 651 8.37 -37.99 14.88
C LYS A 651 9.46 -37.35 14.02
N HIS A 652 9.15 -37.16 12.75
CA HIS A 652 9.97 -36.46 11.77
C HIS A 652 9.30 -35.17 11.32
N PHE A 653 10.07 -34.25 10.74
CA PHE A 653 9.50 -33.06 10.11
C PHE A 653 8.54 -33.46 8.99
N GLY A 654 7.35 -32.87 9.02
CA GLY A 654 6.27 -33.18 8.09
C GLY A 654 5.36 -34.34 8.51
N ASP A 655 5.63 -35.04 9.61
CA ASP A 655 4.67 -36.02 10.14
C ASP A 655 3.33 -35.35 10.46
N VAL A 656 2.21 -35.99 10.07
CA VAL A 656 0.86 -35.50 10.36
C VAL A 656 0.58 -35.63 11.86
N LEU A 657 0.18 -34.51 12.48
CA LEU A 657 -0.27 -34.41 13.86
C LEU A 657 -1.80 -34.47 13.95
N GLN A 658 -2.49 -33.82 13.02
CA GLN A 658 -3.95 -33.85 12.88
C GLN A 658 -4.29 -34.15 11.41
N PRO A 659 -4.89 -35.31 11.10
CA PRO A 659 -5.29 -35.65 9.73
C PRO A 659 -6.56 -34.90 9.31
N ALA A 660 -6.80 -34.85 8.00
CA ALA A 660 -8.09 -34.42 7.44
C ALA A 660 -9.20 -35.43 7.78
N ASN A 661 -10.45 -34.95 7.90
CA ASN A 661 -11.61 -35.84 7.95
C ASN A 661 -11.75 -36.61 6.63
N PRO A 662 -12.40 -37.79 6.62
CA PRO A 662 -12.56 -38.57 5.39
C PRO A 662 -13.39 -37.89 4.31
N THR A 663 -14.36 -37.04 4.70
CA THR A 663 -15.31 -36.41 3.78
C THR A 663 -15.60 -34.98 4.21
N TYR A 664 -15.75 -34.09 3.24
CA TYR A 664 -16.14 -32.69 3.41
C TYR A 664 -17.19 -32.27 2.38
N ARG A 665 -17.99 -31.28 2.74
CA ARG A 665 -18.89 -30.57 1.82
C ARG A 665 -18.24 -29.29 1.29
N MET A 666 -18.70 -28.83 0.13
CA MET A 666 -18.38 -27.49 -0.37
C MET A 666 -18.75 -26.43 0.68
N GLY A 667 -17.91 -25.41 0.82
CA GLY A 667 -18.02 -24.38 1.87
C GLY A 667 -17.39 -24.77 3.22
N GLU A 668 -17.10 -26.05 3.46
CA GLU A 668 -16.37 -26.47 4.67
C GLU A 668 -14.86 -26.21 4.55
N VAL A 669 -14.16 -26.31 5.68
CA VAL A 669 -12.71 -26.07 5.77
C VAL A 669 -12.00 -27.37 6.09
N VAL A 670 -11.11 -27.80 5.20
CA VAL A 670 -10.16 -28.88 5.47
C VAL A 670 -9.01 -28.31 6.29
N GLU A 671 -8.66 -28.95 7.39
CA GLU A 671 -7.53 -28.55 8.23
C GLU A 671 -6.61 -29.75 8.48
N VAL A 672 -5.32 -29.59 8.19
CA VAL A 672 -4.29 -30.59 8.46
C VAL A 672 -3.14 -29.94 9.20
N VAL A 673 -2.70 -30.56 10.30
CA VAL A 673 -1.58 -30.08 11.11
C VAL A 673 -0.40 -31.02 10.96
N PHE A 674 0.77 -30.47 10.67
CA PHE A 674 2.03 -31.18 10.49
C PHE A 674 3.06 -30.74 11.55
N VAL A 675 4.03 -31.62 11.82
CA VAL A 675 5.28 -31.21 12.48
C VAL A 675 6.01 -30.24 11.56
N GLY A 676 6.11 -28.99 11.98
CA GLY A 676 6.67 -27.89 11.17
C GLY A 676 8.13 -27.61 11.48
N ALA A 677 8.74 -26.81 10.61
CA ALA A 677 9.99 -26.10 10.85
C ALA A 677 9.82 -24.61 10.55
N ASN A 678 10.73 -23.76 11.00
CA ASN A 678 10.63 -22.32 10.77
C ASN A 678 10.65 -21.98 9.27
N PRO A 679 9.59 -21.34 8.71
CA PRO A 679 9.51 -21.07 7.28
C PRO A 679 10.64 -20.17 6.76
N LYS A 680 11.28 -19.39 7.65
CA LYS A 680 12.45 -18.56 7.32
C LYS A 680 13.59 -19.34 6.65
N ASN A 681 13.72 -20.64 6.97
CA ASN A 681 14.75 -21.48 6.37
C ASN A 681 14.53 -21.67 4.87
N SER A 682 13.26 -21.70 4.42
CA SER A 682 12.91 -21.81 3.00
C SER A 682 13.26 -20.54 2.23
N ALA A 683 13.26 -19.37 2.89
CA ALA A 683 13.70 -18.11 2.30
C ALA A 683 15.23 -18.08 2.08
N GLU A 684 16.00 -18.71 2.97
CA GLU A 684 17.47 -18.67 2.94
C GLU A 684 18.08 -19.43 1.75
N ILE A 685 17.43 -20.51 1.32
CA ILE A 685 17.89 -21.31 0.20
C ILE A 685 17.29 -20.90 -1.16
N LEU A 686 16.51 -19.81 -1.19
CA LEU A 686 15.95 -19.19 -2.41
C LEU A 686 15.16 -20.16 -3.32
N THR A 687 14.46 -21.16 -2.76
CA THR A 687 13.64 -22.07 -3.57
C THR A 687 12.36 -21.37 -4.02
N HIS A 688 12.02 -21.42 -5.31
CA HIS A 688 10.79 -20.83 -5.88
C HIS A 688 9.50 -21.63 -5.60
N GLN A 689 9.51 -22.52 -4.59
CA GLN A 689 8.44 -23.51 -4.39
C GLN A 689 7.22 -22.95 -3.64
N THR A 690 6.15 -23.71 -3.52
CA THR A 690 5.02 -23.39 -2.63
C THR A 690 5.22 -24.07 -1.28
N PHE A 691 4.69 -23.53 -0.18
CA PHE A 691 4.64 -24.21 1.12
C PHE A 691 3.60 -25.34 1.15
N LEU A 692 2.57 -25.25 0.31
CA LEU A 692 1.51 -26.25 0.27
C LEU A 692 0.99 -26.50 -1.15
N THR A 693 0.44 -27.68 -1.38
CA THR A 693 -0.45 -27.94 -2.52
C THR A 693 -1.71 -28.63 -2.06
N VAL A 694 -2.84 -28.28 -2.68
CA VAL A 694 -4.04 -29.12 -2.70
C VAL A 694 -4.03 -29.84 -4.03
N GLU A 695 -4.13 -31.17 -3.99
CA GLU A 695 -4.07 -32.01 -5.18
C GLU A 695 -5.35 -32.82 -5.31
N LYS A 696 -5.93 -32.85 -6.52
CA LYS A 696 -7.07 -33.69 -6.90
C LYS A 696 -6.58 -34.94 -7.61
N TYR A 697 -7.14 -36.08 -7.27
CA TYR A 697 -6.86 -37.33 -7.98
C TYR A 697 -7.69 -37.44 -9.25
N GLU A 698 -7.04 -37.64 -10.38
CA GLU A 698 -7.68 -37.92 -11.67
C GLU A 698 -7.64 -39.42 -11.96
N ALA A 699 -8.81 -40.07 -11.82
CA ALA A 699 -8.93 -41.52 -11.99
C ALA A 699 -8.64 -41.99 -13.42
N THR A 700 -8.89 -41.15 -14.43
CA THR A 700 -8.68 -41.46 -15.85
C THR A 700 -7.20 -41.62 -16.20
N SER A 701 -6.33 -40.80 -15.62
CA SER A 701 -4.88 -40.83 -15.84
C SER A 701 -4.10 -41.48 -14.70
N ALA A 702 -4.76 -41.83 -13.58
CA ALA A 702 -4.15 -42.28 -12.34
C ALA A 702 -3.07 -41.32 -11.81
N THR A 703 -3.29 -40.00 -11.95
CA THR A 703 -2.35 -38.95 -11.55
C THR A 703 -2.96 -37.97 -10.56
N TRP A 704 -2.12 -37.39 -9.70
CA TRP A 704 -2.49 -36.24 -8.86
C TRP A 704 -2.23 -34.93 -9.61
N GLN A 705 -3.26 -34.10 -9.71
CA GLN A 705 -3.21 -32.77 -10.32
C GLN A 705 -3.26 -31.71 -9.23
N ILE A 706 -2.33 -30.76 -9.25
CA ILE A 706 -2.36 -29.63 -8.31
C ILE A 706 -3.49 -28.69 -8.73
N VAL A 707 -4.37 -28.37 -7.80
CA VAL A 707 -5.49 -27.44 -8.01
C VAL A 707 -5.33 -26.14 -7.23
N HIS A 708 -4.63 -26.17 -6.09
CA HIS A 708 -4.29 -24.98 -5.31
C HIS A 708 -2.85 -25.05 -4.78
N ASN A 709 -2.25 -23.89 -4.57
CA ASN A 709 -0.95 -23.64 -3.95
C ASN A 709 -1.08 -22.54 -2.88
N ASP A 710 0.01 -22.15 -2.21
CA ASP A 710 -0.01 -21.09 -1.17
C ASP A 710 -0.24 -19.65 -1.69
N ALA A 711 -0.42 -19.49 -3.00
CA ALA A 711 -0.89 -18.26 -3.64
C ALA A 711 -2.40 -18.27 -3.92
N SER A 712 -3.06 -19.41 -3.69
CA SER A 712 -4.50 -19.56 -3.85
C SER A 712 -5.20 -19.00 -2.62
N TRP A 713 -6.12 -18.06 -2.81
CA TRP A 713 -6.86 -17.38 -1.72
C TRP A 713 -7.73 -18.33 -0.90
N GLU A 714 -8.03 -19.51 -1.45
CA GLU A 714 -8.76 -20.59 -0.79
C GLU A 714 -7.90 -21.34 0.23
N THR A 715 -6.57 -21.16 0.20
CA THR A 715 -5.64 -21.86 1.10
C THR A 715 -5.02 -20.92 2.11
N ARG A 716 -4.70 -21.44 3.29
CA ARG A 716 -4.00 -20.70 4.34
C ARG A 716 -2.93 -21.57 4.96
N PHE A 717 -1.76 -20.99 5.16
CA PHE A 717 -0.64 -21.62 5.84
C PHE A 717 -0.38 -20.86 7.13
N TYR A 718 -0.51 -21.53 8.26
CA TYR A 718 -0.17 -21.00 9.57
C TYR A 718 1.04 -21.73 10.13
N TRP A 719 1.95 -20.98 10.74
CA TRP A 719 3.09 -21.51 11.45
C TRP A 719 3.02 -21.07 12.92
N HIS A 720 3.03 -22.05 13.80
CA HIS A 720 2.96 -21.84 15.24
C HIS A 720 4.28 -22.26 15.88
N LYS A 721 4.97 -21.27 16.46
CA LYS A 721 6.21 -21.50 17.20
C LYS A 721 5.91 -22.23 18.51
N GLY A 722 6.61 -23.32 18.76
CA GLY A 722 6.68 -24.01 20.04
C GLY A 722 7.94 -23.66 20.83
N LEU A 723 8.15 -24.36 21.94
CA LEU A 723 9.34 -24.18 22.79
C LEU A 723 10.57 -24.87 22.17
N LEU A 724 11.77 -24.34 22.45
CA LEU A 724 13.05 -25.02 22.17
C LEU A 724 13.24 -25.56 20.73
N GLY A 725 12.66 -24.89 19.72
CA GLY A 725 12.79 -25.26 18.31
C GLY A 725 11.68 -26.16 17.77
N TYR A 726 10.71 -26.58 18.60
CA TYR A 726 9.50 -27.22 18.09
C TYR A 726 8.62 -26.21 17.37
N SER A 727 7.90 -26.65 16.33
CA SER A 727 6.84 -25.84 15.71
C SER A 727 5.81 -26.73 15.02
N ASN A 728 4.59 -26.20 14.90
CA ASN A 728 3.51 -26.83 14.14
C ASN A 728 3.22 -26.00 12.89
N THR A 729 2.78 -26.68 11.85
CA THR A 729 2.30 -26.04 10.62
C THR A 729 0.87 -26.50 10.36
N THR A 730 -0.06 -25.55 10.31
CA THR A 730 -1.47 -25.82 10.01
C THR A 730 -1.74 -25.34 8.60
N ILE A 731 -2.22 -26.23 7.75
CA ILE A 731 -2.68 -25.90 6.40
C ILE A 731 -4.21 -26.02 6.39
N GLN A 732 -4.87 -24.95 5.96
CA GLN A 732 -6.30 -24.91 5.74
C GLN A 732 -6.61 -24.78 4.26
N TRP A 733 -7.60 -25.53 3.78
CA TRP A 733 -8.24 -25.33 2.48
C TRP A 733 -9.73 -25.05 2.70
N HIS A 734 -10.13 -23.81 2.44
CA HIS A 734 -11.52 -23.38 2.41
C HIS A 734 -12.11 -23.83 1.08
N ILE A 735 -12.89 -24.91 1.07
CA ILE A 735 -13.40 -25.52 -0.16
C ILE A 735 -14.38 -24.52 -0.80
N PRO A 736 -14.08 -23.97 -1.99
CA PRO A 736 -14.99 -23.02 -2.63
C PRO A 736 -16.25 -23.75 -3.13
N ASP A 737 -17.35 -23.02 -3.26
CA ASP A 737 -18.61 -23.56 -3.83
C ASP A 737 -18.46 -24.03 -5.28
N SER A 738 -17.41 -23.58 -5.97
CA SER A 738 -17.05 -23.99 -7.33
C SER A 738 -16.15 -25.24 -7.39
N ALA A 739 -15.76 -25.81 -6.25
CA ALA A 739 -14.92 -27.00 -6.21
C ALA A 739 -15.65 -28.18 -6.86
N GLN A 740 -14.90 -29.04 -7.56
CA GLN A 740 -15.46 -30.25 -8.14
C GLN A 740 -15.48 -31.37 -7.08
N PRO A 741 -16.52 -32.22 -7.03
CA PRO A 741 -16.46 -33.42 -6.21
C PRO A 741 -15.30 -34.33 -6.62
N GLY A 742 -14.73 -35.05 -5.65
CA GLY A 742 -13.65 -35.98 -5.92
C GLY A 742 -12.72 -36.23 -4.73
N ILE A 743 -11.64 -36.96 -4.99
CA ILE A 743 -10.64 -37.33 -3.98
C ILE A 743 -9.50 -36.31 -4.01
N TYR A 744 -9.15 -35.81 -2.84
CA TYR A 744 -8.15 -34.77 -2.62
C TYR A 744 -7.12 -35.20 -1.59
N ARG A 745 -5.96 -34.51 -1.60
CA ARG A 745 -4.95 -34.54 -0.53
C ARG A 745 -4.27 -33.20 -0.40
N ILE A 746 -3.68 -32.94 0.77
CA ILE A 746 -2.86 -31.76 1.03
C ILE A 746 -1.40 -32.20 1.18
N ARG A 747 -0.48 -31.47 0.52
CA ARG A 747 0.96 -31.63 0.74
C ARG A 747 1.56 -30.41 1.40
N TYR A 748 2.59 -30.64 2.19
CA TYR A 748 3.40 -29.64 2.88
C TYR A 748 4.85 -29.74 2.41
N PHE A 749 5.45 -28.60 2.07
CA PHE A 749 6.85 -28.47 1.69
C PHE A 749 7.54 -27.52 2.66
N GLY A 750 8.63 -27.96 3.28
CA GLY A 750 9.32 -27.20 4.32
C GLY A 750 10.83 -27.41 4.33
N HIS A 751 11.51 -26.61 5.14
CA HIS A 751 12.95 -26.66 5.31
C HIS A 751 13.30 -26.58 6.80
N SER A 752 14.06 -27.56 7.28
CA SER A 752 14.50 -27.64 8.67
C SER A 752 15.97 -27.24 8.79
N ARG A 753 16.30 -26.47 9.83
CA ARG A 753 17.67 -26.10 10.16
C ARG A 753 18.25 -27.10 11.15
N LYS A 754 19.33 -27.75 10.77
CA LYS A 754 20.14 -28.63 11.62
C LYS A 754 21.49 -27.98 11.90
N GLN A 755 21.96 -28.08 13.14
CA GLN A 755 23.30 -27.63 13.50
C GLN A 755 23.90 -28.60 14.52
N ASP A 756 24.89 -29.37 14.09
CA ASP A 756 25.72 -30.19 14.98
C ASP A 756 26.75 -29.30 15.70
N LEU A 757 27.23 -29.75 16.86
CA LEU A 757 28.27 -29.07 17.61
C LEU A 757 29.52 -28.84 16.73
N LEU A 758 29.99 -27.59 16.65
CA LEU A 758 31.16 -27.15 15.86
C LEU A 758 31.06 -27.30 14.33
N LYS A 759 29.88 -27.62 13.76
CA LYS A 759 29.65 -27.61 12.31
C LYS A 759 28.82 -26.40 11.88
N ALA A 760 28.98 -26.02 10.61
CA ALA A 760 28.09 -25.05 9.97
C ALA A 760 26.65 -25.58 10.01
N ALA A 761 25.68 -24.66 10.16
CA ALA A 761 24.28 -25.02 10.06
C ALA A 761 23.93 -25.47 8.64
N VAL A 762 23.11 -26.50 8.53
CA VAL A 762 22.63 -27.05 7.26
C VAL A 762 21.12 -26.94 7.23
N ILE A 763 20.58 -26.48 6.10
CA ILE A 763 19.15 -26.44 5.84
C ILE A 763 18.78 -27.65 4.97
N VAL A 764 17.82 -28.45 5.43
CA VAL A 764 17.40 -29.69 4.79
C VAL A 764 15.92 -29.59 4.41
N SER A 765 15.61 -29.84 3.14
CA SER A 765 14.23 -29.90 2.66
C SER A 765 13.52 -31.15 3.15
N PHE A 766 12.21 -31.03 3.32
CA PHE A 766 11.32 -32.16 3.54
C PHE A 766 9.97 -31.88 2.88
N GLU A 767 9.27 -32.95 2.52
CA GLU A 767 7.92 -32.89 1.99
C GLU A 767 7.05 -33.95 2.66
N SER A 768 5.76 -33.69 2.75
CA SER A 768 4.81 -34.59 3.40
C SER A 768 3.44 -34.49 2.77
N THR A 769 2.65 -35.54 2.94
CA THR A 769 1.35 -35.71 2.29
C THR A 769 0.33 -36.20 3.31
N SER A 770 -0.83 -35.56 3.37
CA SER A 770 -1.94 -36.00 4.22
C SER A 770 -2.53 -37.34 3.75
N SER A 771 -3.36 -37.96 4.58
CA SER A 771 -4.33 -38.94 4.09
C SER A 771 -5.24 -38.30 3.04
N THR A 772 -5.77 -39.12 2.14
CA THR A 772 -6.76 -38.68 1.16
C THR A 772 -8.11 -38.44 1.82
N PHE A 773 -8.88 -37.51 1.27
CA PHE A 773 -10.25 -37.20 1.70
C PHE A 773 -11.12 -36.90 0.49
N GLU A 774 -12.43 -36.98 0.64
CA GLU A 774 -13.40 -36.77 -0.43
C GLU A 774 -14.16 -35.45 -0.25
N VAL A 775 -14.36 -34.71 -1.34
CA VAL A 775 -15.26 -33.55 -1.38
C VAL A 775 -16.53 -33.94 -2.11
N VAL A 776 -17.68 -33.66 -1.49
CA VAL A 776 -19.02 -33.96 -2.03
C VAL A 776 -19.87 -32.69 -2.18
N THR A 777 -20.86 -32.74 -3.06
CA THR A 777 -21.85 -31.67 -3.22
C THR A 777 -22.71 -31.54 -1.97
N ALA A 778 -23.09 -30.32 -1.60
CA ALA A 778 -24.10 -30.11 -0.56
C ALA A 778 -25.43 -30.76 -1.01
N LEU A 779 -26.00 -31.62 -0.17
CA LEU A 779 -27.31 -32.25 -0.38
C LEU A 779 -28.45 -31.25 -0.29
#